data_AF-A0A142YB36-F1
#
_entry.id   AF-A0A142YB36-F1
#
_cell.length_a   1.000
_cell.length_b   1.000
_cell.length_c   1.000
_cell.angle_alpha   90.00
_cell.angle_beta   90.00
_cell.angle_gamma   90.00
#
_symmetry.space_group_name_H-M   'P 1'
#
loop_
_entity.id
_entity.type
_entity.pdbx_description
1 polymer ?
#
loop_
_entity_poly.entity_id
_entity_poly.type
_entity_poly.pdbx_seq_one_letter_code
_entity_poly.pdbx_strand_id
1 'polypeptide(L)'
;MIARLWWKETRQAWPIWAFLTAGGLALQASVGWYWGDEAGPGGYVAIALVVTLMYLFLIAAAIFAGERENGTLSMLDAIPIERWRVWAAKSTFALATTAALGLVLWLGARVFGGWSSEWSKGGAVTVVWGLNGLGWGLFWSSILGNALVAAILAMAFLSISLLSLVDLNPGPANLESAPSLLIVAGLATAASAVIFQRGGPPRRASSRARPSRLATVAATATAVVAREPRPPRIWRSVAPRLAWQTLGGVRAELWTLFVLGVVGPMLLAMNTTQSDLNLIVGICLGVVAILTGVAVFNGENRGCTHRFLLQHGARPGVVWGVKVLIWWGVAVGLWMAGSLPIWLSIRAQPIAFNAGVPAVMSWATSGLTIGFAAAVLCGMVFRRGIMAGMIALVVCLLIYIPLGALFAAQVFFPWHLPYLAAALLAVSWAWSGDWLLDRPGVGRWVRLALYSIAVPAVLIPFYIASRTWTVPTLPSGTAESLFQTSRIAAPVPDDQNAAPLYHEAQLQLGGDSQPILEDGKAPEWWSGSWSFVSGDLDAHDPALAAWLGRIEPALATLRKASRMPSCRFGELSKATEFRPSPEPAPYSLMTPVVVSARVRQARGDLEGAWTEVETLLRMARQFSFTPSWSYSLFEPAGLGLAMRWAGDPRQTADSLERGLRAWRDLPPAAKKADRVRIDAVVFRNTLATPRADLVDGLFFGWAAGGRKKVQPLERLRYDLQTTPWEIERARKVFALLAAARIQEIETRPSELATSPQPWTPRLAFNWDEGAGRVRSISADELEFLSQTTSLARYSRLWQGLSSFDRDETARRALNQIFLLRIWQARHEGKLPQSLLELRSSRPDLDGEPFRGDGVAELDLYTSKPFGYIPSQGQHLLPLGSYEPIGPDRVSFERLRSTADCWLLYSVGPDAIDDRAMRNLDYSGQGDIIFPLKDGVKPPEPAAP
;
A
#
# COMPACT_ATOMS: atom_id res chain seq x y z
N MET A 1 -57.93 -14.50 -5.75
CA MET A 1 -57.58 -13.37 -4.85
C MET A 1 -56.06 -13.26 -4.62
N ILE A 2 -55.39 -14.36 -4.25
CA ILE A 2 -53.91 -14.43 -4.11
C ILE A 2 -53.19 -13.81 -5.32
N ALA A 3 -53.57 -14.20 -6.54
CA ALA A 3 -53.02 -13.63 -7.78
C ALA A 3 -53.13 -12.09 -7.89
N ARG A 4 -54.22 -11.48 -7.39
CA ARG A 4 -54.39 -10.01 -7.39
C ARG A 4 -53.45 -9.34 -6.40
N LEU A 5 -53.27 -9.93 -5.21
CA LEU A 5 -52.29 -9.47 -4.23
C LEU A 5 -50.87 -9.62 -4.77
N TRP A 6 -50.54 -10.76 -5.36
CA TRP A 6 -49.24 -10.99 -6.02
C TRP A 6 -48.97 -9.95 -7.10
N TRP A 7 -49.94 -9.66 -7.98
CA TRP A 7 -49.77 -8.63 -9.00
C TRP A 7 -49.54 -7.23 -8.41
N LYS A 8 -50.24 -6.89 -7.32
CA LYS A 8 -50.01 -5.64 -6.59
C LYS A 8 -48.57 -5.58 -6.06
N GLU A 9 -48.12 -6.61 -5.35
CA GLU A 9 -46.78 -6.65 -4.79
C GLU A 9 -45.69 -6.68 -5.87
N THR A 10 -45.93 -7.40 -6.97
CA THR A 10 -45.02 -7.47 -8.13
C THR A 10 -44.76 -6.09 -8.69
N ARG A 11 -45.80 -5.28 -8.95
CA ARG A 11 -45.62 -3.90 -9.47
C ARG A 11 -44.82 -3.01 -8.52
N GLN A 12 -44.86 -3.29 -7.22
CA GLN A 12 -44.15 -2.52 -6.21
C GLN A 12 -42.70 -2.98 -6.02
N ALA A 13 -42.46 -4.30 -6.09
CA ALA A 13 -41.17 -4.92 -5.86
C ALA A 13 -40.32 -5.03 -7.14
N TRP A 14 -40.93 -4.98 -8.32
CA TRP A 14 -40.25 -5.17 -9.60
C TRP A 14 -39.04 -4.25 -9.82
N PRO A 15 -39.12 -2.92 -9.56
CA PRO A 15 -37.97 -2.04 -9.81
C PRO A 15 -36.74 -2.42 -8.98
N ILE A 16 -36.94 -2.78 -7.71
CA ILE A 16 -35.84 -3.16 -6.84
C ILE A 16 -35.34 -4.58 -7.12
N TRP A 17 -36.22 -5.50 -7.49
CA TRP A 17 -35.85 -6.84 -7.92
C TRP A 17 -34.94 -6.76 -9.16
N ALA A 18 -35.36 -5.99 -10.18
CA ALA A 18 -34.57 -5.81 -11.40
C ALA A 18 -33.23 -5.12 -11.13
N PHE A 19 -33.23 -4.08 -10.28
CA PHE A 19 -32.00 -3.38 -9.89
C PHE A 19 -31.01 -4.29 -9.16
N LEU A 20 -31.46 -5.07 -8.16
CA LEU A 20 -30.59 -5.99 -7.43
C LEU A 20 -30.12 -7.16 -8.31
N THR A 21 -30.97 -7.64 -9.23
CA THR A 21 -30.56 -8.65 -10.22
C THR A 21 -29.43 -8.12 -11.09
N ALA A 22 -29.62 -6.94 -11.69
CA ALA A 22 -28.61 -6.33 -12.56
C ALA A 22 -27.33 -6.01 -11.80
N GLY A 23 -27.43 -5.43 -10.59
CA GLY A 23 -26.30 -5.12 -9.73
C GLY A 23 -25.54 -6.37 -9.28
N GLY A 24 -26.25 -7.43 -8.90
CA GLY A 24 -25.64 -8.70 -8.50
C GLY A 24 -24.92 -9.39 -9.65
N LEU A 25 -25.53 -9.43 -10.85
CA LEU A 25 -24.88 -9.97 -12.05
C LEU A 25 -23.68 -9.14 -12.48
N ALA A 26 -23.76 -7.81 -12.41
CA ALA A 26 -22.64 -6.92 -12.71
C ALA A 26 -21.48 -7.12 -11.72
N LEU A 27 -21.78 -7.30 -10.44
CA LEU A 27 -20.78 -7.60 -9.41
C LEU A 27 -20.11 -8.96 -9.65
N GLN A 28 -20.89 -9.99 -10.00
CA GLN A 28 -20.34 -11.30 -10.38
C GLN A 28 -19.47 -11.21 -11.64
N ALA A 29 -19.91 -10.50 -12.68
CA ALA A 29 -19.12 -10.27 -13.88
C ALA A 29 -17.81 -9.52 -13.57
N SER A 30 -17.87 -8.54 -12.68
CA SER A 30 -16.69 -7.77 -12.23
C SER A 30 -15.70 -8.67 -11.48
N VAL A 31 -16.21 -9.52 -10.58
CA VAL A 31 -15.37 -10.51 -9.91
C VAL A 31 -14.76 -11.49 -10.91
N GLY A 32 -15.52 -11.98 -11.88
CA GLY A 32 -14.98 -12.86 -12.92
C GLY A 32 -13.95 -12.21 -13.82
N TRP A 33 -14.11 -10.92 -14.11
CA TRP A 33 -13.12 -10.16 -14.87
C TRP A 33 -11.78 -10.03 -14.13
N TYR A 34 -11.81 -9.72 -12.84
CA TYR A 34 -10.58 -9.40 -12.08
C TYR A 34 -9.97 -10.59 -11.35
N TRP A 35 -10.81 -11.45 -10.75
CA TRP A 35 -10.39 -12.62 -9.99
C TRP A 35 -10.29 -13.88 -10.86
N GLY A 36 -11.01 -13.95 -12.01
CA GLY A 36 -10.99 -15.12 -12.90
C GLY A 36 -11.25 -16.43 -12.15
N ASP A 37 -10.38 -17.42 -12.36
CA ASP A 37 -10.43 -18.72 -11.69
C ASP A 37 -10.16 -18.65 -10.18
N GLU A 38 -9.54 -17.55 -9.69
CA GLU A 38 -9.16 -17.41 -8.28
C GLU A 38 -10.30 -17.02 -7.36
N ALA A 39 -11.36 -16.40 -7.89
CA ALA A 39 -12.59 -16.18 -7.11
C ALA A 39 -13.11 -17.52 -6.57
N GLY A 40 -12.81 -18.60 -7.31
CA GLY A 40 -13.39 -19.89 -7.13
C GLY A 40 -14.91 -19.85 -7.28
N PRO A 41 -15.55 -21.01 -7.28
CA PRO A 41 -17.01 -21.11 -7.22
C PRO A 41 -17.60 -20.39 -5.99
N GLY A 42 -16.94 -20.49 -4.83
CA GLY A 42 -17.38 -19.91 -3.56
C GLY A 42 -17.58 -18.39 -3.59
N GLY A 43 -16.71 -17.63 -4.27
CA GLY A 43 -16.82 -16.17 -4.34
C GLY A 43 -18.11 -15.69 -5.02
N TYR A 44 -18.47 -16.31 -6.16
CA TYR A 44 -19.72 -15.97 -6.87
C TYR A 44 -20.97 -16.37 -6.09
N VAL A 45 -20.92 -17.52 -5.40
CA VAL A 45 -22.01 -17.99 -4.53
C VAL A 45 -22.20 -17.04 -3.36
N ALA A 46 -21.13 -16.53 -2.75
CA ALA A 46 -21.22 -15.54 -1.68
C ALA A 46 -21.90 -14.25 -2.15
N ILE A 47 -21.55 -13.75 -3.34
CA ILE A 47 -22.23 -12.58 -3.94
C ILE A 47 -23.72 -12.86 -4.17
N ALA A 48 -24.05 -14.00 -4.78
CA ALA A 48 -25.44 -14.40 -5.02
C ALA A 48 -26.23 -14.46 -3.71
N LEU A 49 -25.66 -15.09 -2.68
CA LEU A 49 -26.23 -15.20 -1.34
C LEU A 49 -26.48 -13.82 -0.72
N VAL A 50 -25.47 -12.96 -0.68
CA VAL A 50 -25.57 -11.62 -0.06
C VAL A 50 -26.66 -10.79 -0.74
N VAL A 51 -26.67 -10.72 -2.07
CA VAL A 51 -27.66 -9.95 -2.82
C VAL A 51 -29.07 -10.54 -2.66
N THR A 52 -29.18 -11.87 -2.58
CA THR A 52 -30.46 -12.55 -2.32
C THR A 52 -30.98 -12.24 -0.92
N LEU A 53 -30.11 -12.30 0.10
CA LEU A 53 -30.46 -11.96 1.49
C LEU A 53 -30.85 -10.48 1.61
N MET A 54 -30.15 -9.58 0.91
CA MET A 54 -30.51 -8.16 0.85
C MET A 54 -31.95 -7.96 0.32
N TYR A 55 -32.31 -8.63 -0.78
CA TYR A 55 -33.68 -8.57 -1.30
C TYR A 55 -34.68 -9.22 -0.34
N LEU A 56 -34.32 -10.37 0.25
CA LEU A 56 -35.13 -11.10 1.22
C LEU A 56 -35.54 -10.22 2.40
N PHE A 57 -34.57 -9.55 3.03
CA PHE A 57 -34.85 -8.68 4.17
C PHE A 57 -35.71 -7.51 3.76
N LEU A 58 -35.46 -6.94 2.57
CA LEU A 58 -36.27 -5.85 2.06
C LEU A 58 -37.73 -6.29 1.85
N ILE A 59 -37.97 -7.39 1.14
CA ILE A 59 -39.33 -7.79 0.80
C ILE A 59 -40.09 -8.29 2.04
N ALA A 60 -39.44 -9.07 2.91
CA ALA A 60 -40.03 -9.57 4.14
C ALA A 60 -40.40 -8.43 5.09
N ALA A 61 -39.52 -7.43 5.24
CA ALA A 61 -39.79 -6.26 6.06
C ALA A 61 -40.86 -5.33 5.45
N ALA A 62 -40.87 -5.14 4.13
CA ALA A 62 -41.82 -4.24 3.46
C ALA A 62 -43.25 -4.79 3.42
N ILE A 63 -43.44 -6.10 3.46
CA ILE A 63 -44.73 -6.75 3.17
C ILE A 63 -45.88 -6.35 4.11
N PHE A 64 -45.64 -6.24 5.42
CA PHE A 64 -46.66 -5.85 6.40
C PHE A 64 -46.41 -4.45 6.97
N ALA A 65 -45.18 -4.18 7.40
CA ALA A 65 -44.81 -2.86 7.89
C ALA A 65 -44.98 -1.78 6.81
N GLY A 66 -44.70 -2.09 5.54
CA GLY A 66 -44.95 -1.16 4.44
C GLY A 66 -46.44 -0.88 4.20
N GLU A 67 -47.35 -1.81 4.48
CA GLU A 67 -48.80 -1.54 4.41
C GLU A 67 -49.28 -0.67 5.57
N ARG A 68 -48.66 -0.80 6.76
CA ARG A 68 -48.91 0.11 7.89
C ARG A 68 -48.37 1.50 7.63
N GLU A 69 -47.15 1.55 7.11
CA GLU A 69 -46.46 2.79 6.74
C GLU A 69 -47.28 3.60 5.72
N ASN A 70 -47.93 2.92 4.77
CA ASN A 70 -48.78 3.54 3.76
C ASN A 70 -50.25 3.71 4.21
N GLY A 71 -50.62 3.27 5.43
CA GLY A 71 -52.00 3.28 5.93
C GLY A 71 -52.96 2.35 5.19
N THR A 72 -52.47 1.56 4.23
CA THR A 72 -53.27 0.65 3.40
C THR A 72 -53.70 -0.62 4.14
N LEU A 73 -53.07 -0.95 5.27
CA LEU A 73 -53.51 -2.08 6.10
C LEU A 73 -54.95 -1.89 6.60
N SER A 74 -55.33 -0.65 6.97
CA SER A 74 -56.69 -0.34 7.40
C SER A 74 -57.73 -0.57 6.28
N MET A 75 -57.34 -0.30 5.03
CA MET A 75 -58.16 -0.58 3.86
C MET A 75 -58.27 -2.08 3.61
N LEU A 76 -57.18 -2.84 3.77
CA LEU A 76 -57.19 -4.29 3.64
C LEU A 76 -58.09 -4.95 4.70
N ASP A 77 -58.12 -4.40 5.91
CA ASP A 77 -58.99 -4.86 7.00
C ASP A 77 -60.48 -4.57 6.75
N ALA A 78 -60.81 -3.58 5.90
CA ALA A 78 -62.17 -3.26 5.52
C ALA A 78 -62.75 -4.22 4.47
N ILE A 79 -61.92 -4.99 3.77
CA ILE A 79 -62.36 -5.97 2.78
C ILE A 79 -62.67 -7.29 3.52
N PRO A 80 -63.78 -8.00 3.22
CA PRO A 80 -64.18 -9.23 3.92
C PRO A 80 -63.27 -10.42 3.54
N ILE A 81 -62.03 -10.36 3.96
CA ILE A 81 -61.01 -11.39 3.72
C ILE A 81 -60.38 -11.74 5.05
N GLU A 82 -60.29 -13.04 5.32
CA GLU A 82 -59.55 -13.57 6.46
C GLU A 82 -58.08 -13.11 6.42
N ARG A 83 -57.59 -12.50 7.50
CA ARG A 83 -56.20 -12.02 7.62
C ARG A 83 -55.16 -13.12 7.41
N TRP A 84 -55.48 -14.37 7.76
CA TRP A 84 -54.64 -15.53 7.45
C TRP A 84 -54.37 -15.65 5.95
N ARG A 85 -55.39 -15.49 5.10
CA ARG A 85 -55.22 -15.56 3.64
C ARG A 85 -54.38 -14.39 3.11
N VAL A 86 -54.51 -13.21 3.70
CA VAL A 86 -53.69 -12.03 3.36
C VAL A 86 -52.23 -12.27 3.75
N TRP A 87 -52.00 -12.78 4.97
CA TRP A 87 -50.67 -13.15 5.45
C TRP A 87 -50.03 -14.20 4.54
N ALA A 88 -50.73 -15.32 4.29
CA ALA A 88 -50.24 -16.41 3.46
C ALA A 88 -49.94 -15.92 2.02
N ALA A 89 -50.82 -15.12 1.41
CA ALA A 89 -50.60 -14.58 0.07
C ALA A 89 -49.35 -13.70 -0.02
N LYS A 90 -49.08 -12.86 0.99
CA LYS A 90 -47.92 -11.98 1.02
C LYS A 90 -46.63 -12.72 1.38
N SER A 91 -46.66 -13.59 2.39
CA SER A 91 -45.51 -14.40 2.79
C SER A 91 -45.04 -15.34 1.66
N THR A 92 -45.99 -15.98 0.95
CA THR A 92 -45.68 -16.80 -0.23
C THR A 92 -45.13 -15.98 -1.39
N PHE A 93 -45.60 -14.75 -1.59
CA PHE A 93 -45.03 -13.83 -2.57
C PHE A 93 -43.56 -13.50 -2.26
N ALA A 94 -43.25 -13.12 -1.01
CA ALA A 94 -41.87 -12.85 -0.58
C ALA A 94 -40.95 -14.04 -0.84
N LEU A 95 -41.36 -15.22 -0.40
CA LEU A 95 -40.59 -16.44 -0.59
C LEU A 95 -40.34 -16.72 -2.07
N ALA A 96 -41.39 -16.66 -2.91
CA ALA A 96 -41.32 -16.97 -4.32
C ALA A 96 -40.43 -15.98 -5.10
N THR A 97 -40.56 -14.67 -4.86
CA THR A 97 -39.74 -13.68 -5.58
C THR A 97 -38.29 -13.69 -5.12
N THR A 98 -38.03 -13.97 -3.84
CA THR A 98 -36.67 -14.14 -3.34
C THR A 98 -36.02 -15.40 -3.88
N ALA A 99 -36.74 -16.52 -3.93
CA ALA A 99 -36.25 -17.74 -4.56
C ALA A 99 -35.95 -17.53 -6.06
N ALA A 100 -36.81 -16.79 -6.77
CA ALA A 100 -36.59 -16.44 -8.17
C ALA A 100 -35.34 -15.57 -8.36
N LEU A 101 -35.14 -14.54 -7.53
CA LEU A 101 -33.91 -13.72 -7.57
C LEU A 101 -32.67 -14.57 -7.29
N GLY A 102 -32.72 -15.37 -6.23
CA GLY A 102 -31.62 -16.23 -5.82
C GLY A 102 -31.27 -17.24 -6.89
N LEU A 103 -32.26 -17.83 -7.57
CA LEU A 103 -32.05 -18.73 -8.69
C LEU A 103 -31.34 -18.02 -9.86
N VAL A 104 -31.78 -16.81 -10.24
CA VAL A 104 -31.14 -16.04 -11.31
C VAL A 104 -29.69 -15.71 -10.97
N LEU A 105 -29.42 -15.23 -9.75
CA LEU A 105 -28.06 -14.91 -9.32
C LEU A 105 -27.19 -16.15 -9.14
N TRP A 106 -27.77 -17.28 -8.74
CA TRP A 106 -27.08 -18.56 -8.65
C TRP A 106 -26.73 -19.10 -10.03
N LEU A 107 -27.63 -18.97 -11.01
CA LEU A 107 -27.34 -19.28 -12.42
C LEU A 107 -26.26 -18.37 -12.98
N GLY A 108 -26.33 -17.07 -12.71
CA GLY A 108 -25.29 -16.10 -13.09
C GLY A 108 -23.93 -16.49 -12.52
N ALA A 109 -23.89 -16.77 -11.22
CA ALA A 109 -22.71 -17.30 -10.57
C ALA A 109 -22.20 -18.56 -11.29
N ARG A 110 -23.07 -19.50 -11.67
CA ARG A 110 -22.68 -20.74 -12.37
C ARG A 110 -22.09 -20.49 -13.75
N VAL A 111 -22.62 -19.50 -14.46
CA VAL A 111 -22.11 -19.07 -15.78
C VAL A 111 -20.70 -18.49 -15.64
N PHE A 112 -20.42 -17.72 -14.58
CA PHE A 112 -19.10 -17.12 -14.37
C PHE A 112 -18.08 -18.04 -13.68
N GLY A 113 -18.51 -18.89 -12.75
CA GLY A 113 -17.64 -19.70 -11.88
C GLY A 113 -17.54 -21.18 -12.25
N GLY A 114 -18.20 -21.64 -13.31
CA GLY A 114 -18.18 -23.03 -13.75
C GLY A 114 -18.90 -24.01 -12.80
N TRP A 115 -18.75 -25.32 -13.05
CA TRP A 115 -19.38 -26.37 -12.23
C TRP A 115 -18.49 -26.78 -11.06
N SER A 116 -19.05 -26.87 -9.84
CA SER A 116 -18.34 -27.35 -8.64
C SER A 116 -19.31 -27.98 -7.62
N SER A 117 -18.78 -28.73 -6.66
CA SER A 117 -19.54 -29.25 -5.51
C SER A 117 -19.84 -28.18 -4.44
N GLU A 118 -19.14 -27.03 -4.47
CA GLU A 118 -19.42 -25.93 -3.53
C GLU A 118 -20.80 -25.30 -3.76
N TRP A 119 -21.32 -25.40 -4.98
CA TRP A 119 -22.64 -24.88 -5.35
C TRP A 119 -23.76 -25.54 -4.56
N SER A 120 -23.70 -26.86 -4.36
CA SER A 120 -24.70 -27.59 -3.59
C SER A 120 -24.60 -27.28 -2.11
N LYS A 121 -23.38 -27.18 -1.56
CA LYS A 121 -23.17 -26.83 -0.15
C LYS A 121 -23.59 -25.39 0.14
N GLY A 122 -23.08 -24.43 -0.62
CA GLY A 122 -23.43 -23.02 -0.50
C GLY A 122 -24.91 -22.76 -0.79
N GLY A 123 -25.51 -23.49 -1.74
CA GLY A 123 -26.95 -23.43 -2.00
C GLY A 123 -27.79 -23.89 -0.81
N ALA A 124 -27.44 -25.02 -0.17
CA ALA A 124 -28.15 -25.51 1.02
C ALA A 124 -28.07 -24.52 2.18
N VAL A 125 -26.87 -23.97 2.44
CA VAL A 125 -26.64 -22.94 3.46
C VAL A 125 -27.47 -21.69 3.16
N THR A 126 -27.48 -21.26 1.89
CA THR A 126 -28.29 -20.11 1.42
C THR A 126 -29.77 -20.29 1.71
N VAL A 127 -30.30 -21.49 1.48
CA VAL A 127 -31.71 -21.80 1.76
C VAL A 127 -31.99 -21.74 3.26
N VAL A 128 -31.16 -22.35 4.10
CA VAL A 128 -31.35 -22.37 5.56
C VAL A 128 -31.27 -20.96 6.14
N TRP A 129 -30.23 -20.19 5.78
CA TRP A 129 -30.05 -18.80 6.23
C TRP A 129 -31.14 -17.89 5.68
N GLY A 130 -31.53 -18.09 4.42
CA GLY A 130 -32.63 -17.36 3.80
C GLY A 130 -33.94 -17.59 4.54
N LEU A 131 -34.32 -18.83 4.83
CA LEU A 131 -35.53 -19.14 5.59
C LEU A 131 -35.51 -18.53 7.00
N ASN A 132 -34.35 -18.54 7.68
CA ASN A 132 -34.20 -17.90 8.98
C ASN A 132 -34.37 -16.37 8.89
N GLY A 133 -33.69 -15.73 7.93
CA GLY A 133 -33.84 -14.30 7.66
C GLY A 133 -35.28 -13.92 7.28
N LEU A 134 -35.97 -14.77 6.51
CA LEU A 134 -37.37 -14.57 6.14
C LEU A 134 -38.27 -14.62 7.37
N GLY A 135 -38.05 -15.60 8.26
CA GLY A 135 -38.79 -15.72 9.51
C GLY A 135 -38.68 -14.46 10.38
N TRP A 136 -37.46 -13.97 10.61
CA TRP A 136 -37.23 -12.73 11.35
C TRP A 136 -37.78 -11.50 10.63
N GLY A 137 -37.66 -11.42 9.31
CA GLY A 137 -38.21 -10.34 8.50
C GLY A 137 -39.73 -10.24 8.62
N LEU A 138 -40.43 -11.36 8.46
CA LEU A 138 -41.88 -11.44 8.61
C LEU A 138 -42.31 -11.14 10.06
N PHE A 139 -41.56 -11.62 11.06
CA PHE A 139 -41.83 -11.35 12.46
C PHE A 139 -41.79 -9.85 12.78
N TRP A 140 -40.67 -9.18 12.49
CA TRP A 140 -40.55 -7.75 12.77
C TRP A 140 -41.48 -6.89 11.91
N SER A 141 -41.73 -7.28 10.66
CA SER A 141 -42.71 -6.62 9.79
C SER A 141 -44.13 -6.68 10.37
N SER A 142 -44.47 -7.77 11.07
CA SER A 142 -45.76 -7.95 11.74
C SER A 142 -45.89 -7.16 13.05
N ILE A 143 -44.82 -6.63 13.62
CA ILE A 143 -44.87 -5.84 14.87
C ILE A 143 -44.77 -4.36 14.56
N LEU A 144 -43.85 -3.98 13.67
CA LEU A 144 -43.49 -2.59 13.45
C LEU A 144 -44.31 -1.94 12.34
N GLY A 145 -44.47 -0.61 12.44
CA GLY A 145 -45.11 0.22 11.41
C GLY A 145 -44.14 0.81 10.39
N ASN A 146 -42.83 0.68 10.60
CA ASN A 146 -41.78 1.24 9.74
C ASN A 146 -40.98 0.08 9.12
N ALA A 147 -41.05 -0.06 7.79
CA ALA A 147 -40.41 -1.19 7.10
C ALA A 147 -38.89 -1.18 7.26
N LEU A 148 -38.26 0.00 7.30
CA LEU A 148 -36.81 0.11 7.43
C LEU A 148 -36.33 -0.40 8.79
N VAL A 149 -36.99 -0.01 9.89
CA VAL A 149 -36.67 -0.47 11.25
C VAL A 149 -36.89 -1.99 11.35
N ALA A 150 -37.95 -2.51 10.73
CA ALA A 150 -38.23 -3.93 10.69
C ALA A 150 -37.12 -4.73 9.99
N ALA A 151 -36.59 -4.24 8.87
CA ALA A 151 -35.48 -4.87 8.17
C ALA A 151 -34.21 -4.89 9.03
N ILE A 152 -33.89 -3.78 9.71
CA ILE A 152 -32.68 -3.69 10.55
C ILE A 152 -32.75 -4.66 11.72
N LEU A 153 -33.88 -4.72 12.43
CA LEU A 153 -34.05 -5.69 13.51
C LEU A 153 -34.02 -7.12 12.99
N ALA A 154 -34.59 -7.39 11.82
CA ALA A 154 -34.50 -8.72 11.21
C ALA A 154 -33.05 -9.12 10.91
N MET A 155 -32.24 -8.20 10.37
CA MET A 155 -30.81 -8.45 10.15
C MET A 155 -30.06 -8.66 11.47
N ALA A 156 -30.31 -7.83 12.49
CA ALA A 156 -29.68 -7.96 13.80
C ALA A 156 -30.01 -9.30 14.48
N PHE A 157 -31.28 -9.73 14.42
CA PHE A 157 -31.71 -11.02 14.99
C PHE A 157 -31.23 -12.22 14.17
N LEU A 158 -31.09 -12.10 12.84
CA LEU A 158 -30.37 -13.12 12.06
C LEU A 158 -28.93 -13.23 12.55
N SER A 159 -28.20 -12.10 12.67
CA SER A 159 -26.81 -12.11 13.14
C SER A 159 -26.68 -12.73 14.54
N ILE A 160 -27.57 -12.39 15.47
CA ILE A 160 -27.60 -13.01 16.80
C ILE A 160 -27.85 -14.51 16.71
N SER A 161 -28.80 -14.94 15.85
CA SER A 161 -29.10 -16.37 15.65
C SER A 161 -27.91 -17.12 15.07
N LEU A 162 -27.21 -16.54 14.09
CA LEU A 162 -26.01 -17.12 13.50
C LEU A 162 -24.87 -17.18 14.51
N LEU A 163 -24.58 -16.10 15.23
CA LEU A 163 -23.51 -16.07 16.24
C LEU A 163 -23.77 -17.04 17.42
N SER A 164 -25.04 -17.28 17.76
CA SER A 164 -25.39 -18.15 18.88
C SER A 164 -25.43 -19.64 18.51
N LEU A 165 -25.72 -19.96 17.25
CA LEU A 165 -26.04 -21.33 16.81
C LEU A 165 -25.07 -21.89 15.77
N VAL A 166 -24.26 -21.05 15.13
CA VAL A 166 -23.31 -21.44 14.08
C VAL A 166 -21.91 -21.17 14.60
N ASP A 167 -21.07 -22.21 14.64
CA ASP A 167 -19.63 -21.99 14.77
C ASP A 167 -19.12 -21.39 13.45
N LEU A 168 -18.71 -20.11 13.51
CA LEU A 168 -18.21 -19.39 12.34
C LEU A 168 -16.72 -19.69 12.04
N ASN A 169 -16.01 -20.38 12.94
CA ASN A 169 -14.59 -20.70 12.76
C ASN A 169 -14.28 -21.66 11.60
N PRO A 170 -15.01 -22.78 11.38
CA PRO A 170 -14.75 -23.69 10.25
C PRO A 170 -15.25 -23.15 8.89
N GLY A 171 -15.73 -21.91 8.83
CA GLY A 171 -16.34 -21.31 7.65
C GLY A 171 -17.82 -21.69 7.47
N PRO A 172 -18.54 -21.02 6.56
CA PRO A 172 -20.00 -21.13 6.42
C PRO A 172 -20.50 -22.47 5.86
N ALA A 173 -19.67 -23.51 5.80
CA ALA A 173 -19.96 -24.74 5.06
C ALA A 173 -20.68 -25.84 5.87
N ASN A 174 -20.77 -25.72 7.20
CA ASN A 174 -21.31 -26.80 8.04
C ASN A 174 -22.82 -26.65 8.26
N LEU A 175 -23.58 -27.65 7.82
CA LEU A 175 -25.05 -27.74 7.99
C LEU A 175 -25.46 -28.30 9.35
N GLU A 176 -24.53 -28.49 10.29
CA GLU A 176 -24.82 -29.10 11.61
C GLU A 176 -25.84 -28.30 12.42
N SER A 177 -25.84 -26.97 12.27
CA SER A 177 -26.78 -26.06 12.92
C SER A 177 -28.08 -25.84 12.15
N ALA A 178 -28.22 -26.44 10.96
CA ALA A 178 -29.39 -26.26 10.11
C ALA A 178 -30.71 -26.62 10.80
N PRO A 179 -30.83 -27.74 11.56
CA PRO A 179 -32.07 -28.06 12.28
C PRO A 179 -32.48 -26.95 13.27
N SER A 180 -31.53 -26.46 14.06
CA SER A 180 -31.76 -25.37 15.03
C SER A 180 -32.19 -24.09 14.33
N LEU A 181 -31.49 -23.69 13.26
CA LEU A 181 -31.84 -22.51 12.48
C LEU A 181 -33.22 -22.61 11.81
N LEU A 182 -33.60 -23.80 11.32
CA LEU A 182 -34.92 -24.04 10.74
C LEU A 182 -36.03 -24.02 11.80
N ILE A 183 -35.77 -24.51 13.01
CA ILE A 183 -36.71 -24.39 14.14
C ILE A 183 -36.93 -22.91 14.48
N VAL A 184 -35.85 -22.12 14.62
CA VAL A 184 -35.95 -20.67 14.86
C VAL A 184 -36.72 -19.97 13.73
N ALA A 185 -36.43 -20.31 12.47
CA ALA A 185 -37.13 -19.78 11.30
C ALA A 185 -38.64 -20.08 11.35
N GLY A 186 -39.00 -21.33 11.66
CA GLY A 186 -40.38 -21.79 11.79
C GLY A 186 -41.11 -21.08 12.92
N LEU A 187 -40.49 -20.96 14.10
CA LEU A 187 -41.06 -20.27 15.26
C LEU A 187 -41.26 -18.78 14.99
N ALA A 188 -40.29 -18.09 14.40
CA ALA A 188 -40.41 -16.68 14.04
C ALA A 188 -41.52 -16.44 13.00
N THR A 189 -41.62 -17.33 12.00
CA THR A 189 -42.68 -17.29 10.98
C THR A 189 -44.07 -17.55 11.59
N ALA A 190 -44.21 -18.54 12.46
CA ALA A 190 -45.44 -18.83 13.16
C ALA A 190 -45.86 -17.68 14.08
N ALA A 191 -44.91 -17.09 14.81
CA ALA A 191 -45.15 -15.92 15.65
C ALA A 191 -45.61 -14.71 14.80
N SER A 192 -45.02 -14.48 13.63
CA SER A 192 -45.49 -13.47 12.67
C SER A 192 -46.96 -13.68 12.28
N ALA A 193 -47.34 -14.92 11.93
CA ALA A 193 -48.71 -15.25 11.56
C ALA A 193 -49.69 -14.98 12.71
N VAL A 194 -49.35 -15.44 13.93
CA VAL A 194 -50.18 -15.26 15.13
C VAL A 194 -50.33 -13.78 15.49
N ILE A 195 -49.24 -12.99 15.47
CA ILE A 195 -49.27 -11.56 15.76
C ILE A 195 -50.12 -10.82 14.72
N PHE A 196 -49.94 -11.14 13.43
CA PHE A 196 -50.72 -10.51 12.35
C PHE A 196 -52.22 -10.85 12.45
N GLN A 197 -52.55 -12.09 12.82
CA GLN A 197 -53.93 -12.51 13.05
C GLN A 197 -54.55 -11.86 14.29
N ARG A 198 -53.82 -11.81 15.42
CA ARG A 198 -54.30 -11.26 16.70
C ARG A 198 -54.33 -9.74 16.75
N GLY A 199 -53.47 -9.07 16.00
CA GLY A 199 -53.43 -7.60 15.90
C GLY A 199 -54.61 -7.02 15.12
N GLY A 200 -55.80 -7.62 15.26
CA GLY A 200 -57.07 -7.37 14.55
C GLY A 200 -57.40 -5.88 14.41
N PRO A 201 -58.39 -5.52 13.57
CA PRO A 201 -58.68 -4.12 13.26
C PRO A 201 -58.77 -3.35 14.58
N PRO A 202 -58.03 -2.23 14.75
CA PRO A 202 -58.13 -1.46 15.97
C PRO A 202 -59.62 -1.21 16.18
N ARG A 203 -60.17 -1.70 17.31
CA ARG A 203 -61.54 -1.43 17.75
C ARG A 203 -61.77 0.04 17.47
N ARG A 204 -62.63 0.34 16.48
CA ARG A 204 -62.87 1.70 15.93
C ARG A 204 -62.41 2.71 16.94
N ALA A 205 -61.18 3.22 16.79
CA ALA A 205 -60.82 4.40 17.55
C ALA A 205 -61.89 5.38 17.10
N SER A 206 -62.75 5.81 18.03
CA SER A 206 -63.69 6.88 17.79
C SER A 206 -62.86 8.15 17.61
N SER A 207 -62.13 8.21 16.51
CA SER A 207 -61.88 9.45 15.84
C SER A 207 -63.27 9.98 15.58
N ARG A 208 -63.76 10.77 16.53
CA ARG A 208 -64.58 11.94 16.24
C ARG A 208 -63.79 12.62 15.12
N ALA A 209 -64.10 12.23 13.90
CA ALA A 209 -63.92 13.06 12.75
C ALA A 209 -64.70 14.30 13.15
N ARG A 210 -63.99 15.25 13.77
CA ARG A 210 -64.49 16.59 14.01
C ARG A 210 -64.89 16.99 12.61
N PRO A 211 -66.20 17.08 12.30
CA PRO A 211 -66.64 17.32 10.95
C PRO A 211 -65.84 18.53 10.52
N SER A 212 -64.99 18.33 9.51
CA SER A 212 -64.32 19.43 8.86
C SER A 212 -65.49 20.31 8.49
N ARG A 213 -65.65 21.45 9.17
CA ARG A 213 -66.60 22.46 8.74
C ARG A 213 -66.15 22.75 7.32
N LEU A 214 -66.81 22.14 6.36
CA LEU A 214 -66.91 22.63 5.01
C LEU A 214 -67.50 24.02 5.24
N ALA A 215 -66.61 24.99 5.46
CA ALA A 215 -66.94 26.37 5.27
C ALA A 215 -67.31 26.41 3.81
N THR A 216 -68.61 26.34 3.55
CA THR A 216 -69.23 26.69 2.28
C THR A 216 -68.91 28.17 2.08
N VAL A 217 -67.66 28.47 1.73
CA VAL A 217 -67.28 29.78 1.21
C VAL A 217 -67.91 29.81 -0.15
N ALA A 218 -69.09 30.41 -0.21
CA ALA A 218 -69.72 30.79 -1.46
C ALA A 218 -68.66 31.55 -2.28
N ALA A 219 -68.24 30.92 -3.38
CA ALA A 219 -67.26 31.48 -4.28
C ALA A 219 -67.93 32.63 -5.04
N THR A 220 -67.88 33.85 -4.49
CA THR A 220 -68.06 35.06 -5.26
C THR A 220 -66.84 35.17 -6.18
N ALA A 221 -67.02 34.79 -7.44
CA ALA A 221 -66.00 34.91 -8.47
C ALA A 221 -65.77 36.39 -8.82
N THR A 222 -65.08 37.13 -7.95
CA THR A 222 -64.44 38.38 -8.37
C THR A 222 -63.11 38.01 -9.02
N ALA A 223 -63.01 38.29 -10.32
CA ALA A 223 -61.77 38.25 -11.09
C ALA A 223 -60.80 39.31 -10.53
N VAL A 224 -60.16 39.00 -9.41
CA VAL A 224 -59.03 39.76 -8.91
C VAL A 224 -57.88 39.43 -9.83
N VAL A 225 -57.55 40.39 -10.71
CA VAL A 225 -56.33 40.43 -11.50
C VAL A 225 -55.17 40.12 -10.55
N ALA A 226 -54.61 38.91 -10.69
CA ALA A 226 -53.54 38.41 -9.84
C ALA A 226 -52.28 39.25 -10.09
N ARG A 227 -52.12 40.30 -9.29
CA ARG A 227 -50.87 41.05 -9.19
C ARG A 227 -49.82 40.06 -8.70
N GLU A 228 -48.81 39.75 -9.52
CA GLU A 228 -47.70 38.89 -9.12
C GLU A 228 -47.15 39.37 -7.77
N PRO A 229 -47.33 38.61 -6.68
CA PRO A 229 -46.83 39.04 -5.39
C PRO A 229 -45.31 39.01 -5.46
N ARG A 230 -44.67 40.18 -5.37
CA ARG A 230 -43.21 40.25 -5.17
C ARG A 230 -42.87 39.38 -3.97
N PRO A 231 -42.00 38.36 -4.10
CA PRO A 231 -41.75 37.40 -3.03
C PRO A 231 -41.13 38.14 -1.83
N PRO A 232 -41.85 38.30 -0.70
CA PRO A 232 -41.27 38.89 0.49
C PRO A 232 -40.19 37.93 1.03
N ARG A 233 -39.33 38.42 1.94
CA ARG A 233 -38.29 37.64 2.66
C ARG A 233 -38.89 36.59 3.63
N ILE A 234 -39.95 35.88 3.23
CA ILE A 234 -40.71 34.86 3.98
C ILE A 234 -39.80 33.72 4.45
N TRP A 235 -38.69 33.44 3.76
CA TRP A 235 -37.78 32.36 4.13
C TRP A 235 -37.21 32.49 5.55
N ARG A 236 -37.05 33.72 6.08
CA ARG A 236 -36.54 33.94 7.44
C ARG A 236 -37.47 33.39 8.54
N SER A 237 -38.78 33.36 8.31
CA SER A 237 -39.76 32.81 9.27
C SER A 237 -40.03 31.32 9.04
N VAL A 238 -39.83 30.81 7.82
CA VAL A 238 -40.05 29.39 7.48
C VAL A 238 -38.89 28.51 7.95
N ALA A 239 -37.65 28.97 7.81
CA ALA A 239 -36.46 28.19 8.20
C ALA A 239 -36.47 27.71 9.68
N PRO A 240 -36.73 28.53 10.70
CA PRO A 240 -36.74 28.07 12.10
C PRO A 240 -37.89 27.11 12.39
N ARG A 241 -39.06 27.30 11.77
CA ARG A 241 -40.19 26.36 11.90
C ARG A 241 -39.87 25.01 11.28
N LEU A 242 -39.24 25.01 10.10
CA LEU A 242 -38.80 23.79 9.45
C LEU A 242 -37.71 23.08 10.28
N ALA A 243 -36.78 23.84 10.86
CA ALA A 243 -35.75 23.30 11.74
C ALA A 243 -36.39 22.62 12.97
N TRP A 244 -37.35 23.28 13.61
CA TRP A 244 -38.09 22.71 14.74
C TRP A 244 -38.83 21.42 14.37
N GLN A 245 -39.53 21.41 13.23
CA GLN A 245 -40.22 20.21 12.73
C GLN A 245 -39.23 19.08 12.45
N THR A 246 -38.09 19.39 11.83
CA THR A 246 -37.05 18.41 11.51
C THR A 246 -36.44 17.84 12.78
N LEU A 247 -36.17 18.67 13.80
CA LEU A 247 -35.70 18.22 15.12
C LEU A 247 -36.72 17.32 15.82
N GLY A 248 -38.01 17.60 15.70
CA GLY A 248 -39.08 16.72 16.18
C GLY A 248 -39.04 15.33 15.51
N GLY A 249 -38.80 15.30 14.19
CA GLY A 249 -38.61 14.06 13.44
C GLY A 249 -37.35 13.29 13.86
N VAL A 250 -36.23 13.99 14.01
CA VAL A 250 -34.97 13.42 14.52
C VAL A 250 -35.18 12.77 15.88
N ARG A 251 -35.85 13.47 16.81
CA ARG A 251 -36.09 12.96 18.16
C ARG A 251 -36.84 11.63 18.16
N ALA A 252 -37.78 11.43 17.23
CA ALA A 252 -38.53 10.20 17.12
C ALA A 252 -37.67 9.01 16.66
N GLU A 253 -36.66 9.25 15.81
CA GLU A 253 -35.77 8.22 15.26
C GLU A 253 -34.44 8.08 16.02
N LEU A 254 -34.11 9.04 16.90
CA LEU A 254 -32.81 9.14 17.57
C LEU A 254 -32.46 7.90 18.40
N TRP A 255 -33.44 7.29 19.09
CA TRP A 255 -33.20 6.08 19.89
C TRP A 255 -32.72 4.92 19.01
N THR A 256 -33.39 4.67 17.89
CA THR A 256 -33.00 3.62 16.93
C THR A 256 -31.59 3.86 16.41
N LEU A 257 -31.30 5.11 16.04
CA LEU A 257 -29.99 5.50 15.53
C LEU A 257 -28.90 5.44 16.61
N PHE A 258 -29.21 5.74 17.87
CA PHE A 258 -28.29 5.63 19.00
C PHE A 258 -27.94 4.17 19.29
N VAL A 259 -28.95 3.28 19.31
CA VAL A 259 -28.72 1.84 19.51
C VAL A 259 -27.81 1.28 18.39
N LEU A 260 -28.07 1.65 17.14
CA LEU A 260 -27.29 1.17 16.00
C LEU A 260 -25.90 1.81 15.90
N GLY A 261 -25.80 3.11 16.17
CA GLY A 261 -24.59 3.89 15.94
C GLY A 261 -23.64 3.99 17.12
N VAL A 262 -24.10 3.70 18.33
CA VAL A 262 -23.29 3.80 19.55
C VAL A 262 -23.27 2.46 20.29
N VAL A 263 -24.43 1.93 20.67
CA VAL A 263 -24.51 0.72 21.49
C VAL A 263 -23.98 -0.51 20.74
N GLY A 264 -24.38 -0.69 19.48
CA GLY A 264 -23.91 -1.81 18.65
C GLY A 264 -22.39 -1.85 18.51
N PRO A 265 -21.74 -0.78 18.00
CA PRO A 265 -20.29 -0.69 17.92
C PRO A 265 -19.57 -0.90 19.26
N MET A 266 -20.09 -0.33 20.36
CA MET A 266 -19.49 -0.51 21.69
C MET A 266 -19.55 -1.96 22.16
N LEU A 267 -20.70 -2.64 22.03
CA LEU A 267 -20.83 -4.04 22.43
C LEU A 267 -19.94 -4.96 21.59
N LEU A 268 -19.82 -4.68 20.29
CA LEU A 268 -18.96 -5.45 19.39
C LEU A 268 -17.47 -5.19 19.67
N ALA A 269 -17.11 -3.95 20.00
CA ALA A 269 -15.75 -3.59 20.39
C ALA A 269 -15.27 -4.33 21.65
N MET A 270 -16.19 -4.66 22.57
CA MET A 270 -15.87 -5.42 23.79
C MET A 270 -15.63 -6.91 23.54
N ASN A 271 -15.98 -7.44 22.36
CA ASN A 271 -16.02 -8.88 22.10
C ASN A 271 -15.22 -9.32 20.84
N THR A 272 -14.45 -8.42 20.22
CA THR A 272 -13.76 -8.70 18.95
C THR A 272 -12.26 -8.45 19.05
N THR A 273 -11.48 -9.13 18.21
CA THR A 273 -10.05 -8.86 18.07
C THR A 273 -9.82 -7.51 17.40
N GLN A 274 -8.65 -6.91 17.62
CA GLN A 274 -8.35 -5.53 17.21
C GLN A 274 -8.44 -5.31 15.68
N SER A 275 -8.17 -6.33 14.85
CA SER A 275 -8.27 -6.25 13.39
C SER A 275 -9.72 -6.23 12.90
N ASP A 276 -10.59 -7.05 13.49
CA ASP A 276 -11.98 -7.21 13.06
C ASP A 276 -12.85 -6.03 13.50
N LEU A 277 -12.48 -5.39 14.61
CA LEU A 277 -13.14 -4.24 15.20
C LEU A 277 -13.25 -3.06 14.22
N ASN A 278 -12.21 -2.80 13.42
CA ASN A 278 -12.20 -1.68 12.48
C ASN A 278 -13.24 -1.85 11.35
N LEU A 279 -13.38 -3.07 10.81
CA LEU A 279 -14.31 -3.35 9.73
C LEU A 279 -15.76 -3.25 10.19
N ILE A 280 -16.07 -3.88 11.34
CA ILE A 280 -17.41 -3.93 11.90
C ILE A 280 -17.91 -2.53 12.28
N VAL A 281 -17.08 -1.76 12.99
CA VAL A 281 -17.43 -0.38 13.35
C VAL A 281 -17.63 0.45 12.08
N GLY A 282 -16.78 0.30 11.06
CA GLY A 282 -16.98 0.93 9.75
C GLY A 282 -18.33 0.61 9.10
N ILE A 283 -18.76 -0.66 9.13
CA ILE A 283 -20.07 -1.09 8.60
C ILE A 283 -21.22 -0.46 9.39
N CYS A 284 -21.19 -0.52 10.73
CA CYS A 284 -22.22 0.09 11.56
C CYS A 284 -22.37 1.59 11.29
N LEU A 285 -21.24 2.30 11.17
CA LEU A 285 -21.23 3.73 10.89
C LEU A 285 -21.71 4.04 9.47
N GLY A 286 -21.36 3.21 8.48
CA GLY A 286 -21.90 3.29 7.13
C GLY A 286 -23.43 3.10 7.10
N VAL A 287 -23.95 2.15 7.88
CA VAL A 287 -25.40 1.92 8.04
C VAL A 287 -26.06 3.15 8.65
N VAL A 288 -25.51 3.73 9.72
CA VAL A 288 -26.04 4.96 10.34
C VAL A 288 -26.07 6.11 9.34
N ALA A 289 -25.03 6.27 8.53
CA ALA A 289 -24.97 7.29 7.48
C ALA A 289 -26.10 7.12 6.46
N ILE A 290 -26.35 5.87 6.03
CA ILE A 290 -27.43 5.57 5.10
C ILE A 290 -28.80 5.83 5.74
N LEU A 291 -29.02 5.38 6.97
CA LEU A 291 -30.30 5.55 7.66
C LEU A 291 -30.64 7.02 7.89
N THR A 292 -29.67 7.80 8.38
CA THR A 292 -29.83 9.24 8.59
C THR A 292 -30.08 9.97 7.26
N GLY A 293 -29.38 9.60 6.18
CA GLY A 293 -29.57 10.19 4.86
C GLY A 293 -30.95 9.89 4.25
N VAL A 294 -31.43 8.65 4.38
CA VAL A 294 -32.80 8.29 3.93
C VAL A 294 -33.86 9.03 4.75
N ALA A 295 -33.65 9.17 6.06
CA ALA A 295 -34.61 9.78 6.97
C ALA A 295 -34.88 11.27 6.67
N VAL A 296 -33.95 11.97 6.02
CA VAL A 296 -34.02 13.42 5.74
C VAL A 296 -35.34 13.85 5.10
N PHE A 297 -35.85 13.08 4.14
CA PHE A 297 -37.07 13.39 3.38
C PHE A 297 -38.16 12.31 3.50
N ASN A 298 -37.92 11.27 4.29
CA ASN A 298 -38.83 10.14 4.42
C ASN A 298 -40.19 10.54 5.02
N GLY A 299 -40.20 11.45 6.00
CA GLY A 299 -41.44 11.96 6.60
C GLY A 299 -42.37 12.63 5.58
N GLU A 300 -41.81 13.44 4.68
CA GLU A 300 -42.58 14.18 3.67
C GLU A 300 -43.01 13.31 2.50
N ASN A 301 -42.18 12.33 2.14
CA ASN A 301 -42.53 11.35 1.13
C ASN A 301 -43.70 10.48 1.59
N ARG A 302 -43.70 10.06 2.87
CA ARG A 302 -44.79 9.28 3.48
C ARG A 302 -46.07 10.10 3.60
N GLY A 303 -45.97 11.31 4.16
CA GLY A 303 -47.13 12.17 4.42
C GLY A 303 -47.65 12.94 3.20
N CYS A 304 -46.97 12.86 2.05
CA CYS A 304 -47.20 13.73 0.89
C CYS A 304 -47.21 15.24 1.23
N THR A 305 -46.50 15.62 2.29
CA THR A 305 -46.50 16.99 2.83
C THR A 305 -45.58 17.95 2.06
N HIS A 306 -44.86 17.46 1.05
CA HIS A 306 -44.10 18.33 0.13
C HIS A 306 -45.01 19.37 -0.57
N ARG A 307 -46.27 19.02 -0.88
CA ARG A 307 -47.27 19.97 -1.41
C ARG A 307 -47.62 21.06 -0.41
N PHE A 308 -47.69 20.70 0.88
CA PHE A 308 -47.94 21.67 1.94
C PHE A 308 -46.78 22.67 2.06
N LEU A 309 -45.53 22.20 1.99
CA LEU A 309 -44.35 23.07 1.98
C LEU A 309 -44.36 24.02 0.78
N LEU A 310 -44.75 23.53 -0.39
CA LEU A 310 -44.89 24.34 -1.60
C LEU A 310 -45.98 25.40 -1.47
N GLN A 311 -47.15 25.05 -0.91
CA GLN A 311 -48.26 25.98 -0.65
C GLN A 311 -47.89 27.11 0.33
N HIS A 312 -46.94 26.86 1.24
CA HIS A 312 -46.44 27.85 2.19
C HIS A 312 -45.24 28.66 1.64
N GLY A 313 -44.94 28.54 0.34
CA GLY A 313 -43.88 29.31 -0.32
C GLY A 313 -42.46 28.89 0.07
N ALA A 314 -42.27 27.67 0.59
CA ALA A 314 -40.95 27.18 0.93
C ALA A 314 -40.11 26.94 -0.34
N ARG A 315 -38.92 27.54 -0.41
CA ARG A 315 -38.00 27.34 -1.54
C ARG A 315 -37.33 25.96 -1.41
N PRO A 316 -37.20 25.17 -2.50
CA PRO A 316 -36.58 23.84 -2.46
C PRO A 316 -35.19 23.82 -1.81
N GLY A 317 -34.32 24.77 -2.18
CA GLY A 317 -32.97 24.84 -1.62
C GLY A 317 -32.93 25.15 -0.13
N VAL A 318 -33.89 25.92 0.41
CA VAL A 318 -33.98 26.20 1.85
C VAL A 318 -34.47 24.97 2.60
N VAL A 319 -35.48 24.28 2.06
CA VAL A 319 -36.00 23.04 2.64
C VAL A 319 -34.91 21.98 2.68
N TRP A 320 -34.17 21.83 1.58
CA TRP A 320 -33.04 20.91 1.48
C TRP A 320 -31.95 21.27 2.49
N GLY A 321 -31.48 22.53 2.50
CA GLY A 321 -30.34 22.94 3.32
C GLY A 321 -30.57 22.78 4.82
N VAL A 322 -31.73 23.22 5.33
CA VAL A 322 -32.07 23.08 6.75
C VAL A 322 -32.09 21.62 7.18
N LYS A 323 -32.70 20.75 6.38
CA LYS A 323 -32.87 19.34 6.74
C LYS A 323 -31.58 18.55 6.65
N VAL A 324 -30.86 18.69 5.55
CA VAL A 324 -29.58 18.01 5.32
C VAL A 324 -28.60 18.40 6.42
N LEU A 325 -28.52 19.68 6.81
CA LEU A 325 -27.61 20.12 7.86
C LEU A 325 -27.96 19.55 9.24
N ILE A 326 -29.24 19.53 9.62
CA ILE A 326 -29.68 18.95 10.91
C ILE A 326 -29.38 17.45 10.97
N TRP A 327 -29.77 16.70 9.94
CA TRP A 327 -29.57 15.25 9.92
C TRP A 327 -28.10 14.85 9.77
N TRP A 328 -27.32 15.61 9.01
CA TRP A 328 -25.86 15.41 8.93
C TRP A 328 -25.21 15.67 10.30
N GLY A 329 -25.61 16.72 11.02
CA GLY A 329 -25.14 16.97 12.38
C GLY A 329 -25.44 15.82 13.35
N VAL A 330 -26.62 15.20 13.24
CA VAL A 330 -26.98 13.99 14.01
C VAL A 330 -26.09 12.81 13.62
N ALA A 331 -25.88 12.57 12.33
CA ALA A 331 -25.02 11.50 11.83
C ALA A 331 -23.57 11.65 12.34
N VAL A 332 -23.00 12.85 12.26
CA VAL A 332 -21.66 13.17 12.77
C VAL A 332 -21.59 13.02 14.28
N GLY A 333 -22.59 13.48 15.03
CA GLY A 333 -22.63 13.34 16.48
C GLY A 333 -22.66 11.88 16.94
N LEU A 334 -23.50 11.05 16.31
CA LEU A 334 -23.56 9.61 16.57
C LEU A 334 -22.25 8.92 16.18
N TRP A 335 -21.64 9.33 15.07
CA TRP A 335 -20.36 8.80 14.63
C TRP A 335 -19.23 9.11 15.61
N MET A 336 -19.13 10.35 16.08
CA MET A 336 -18.14 10.75 17.08
C MET A 336 -18.28 9.92 18.37
N ALA A 337 -19.52 9.66 18.81
CA ALA A 337 -19.79 8.83 19.98
C ALA A 337 -19.46 7.35 19.74
N GLY A 338 -19.89 6.79 18.61
CA GLY A 338 -19.69 5.38 18.25
C GLY A 338 -18.24 5.01 17.92
N SER A 339 -17.43 5.97 17.47
CA SER A 339 -16.02 5.78 17.16
C SER A 339 -15.09 5.86 18.37
N LEU A 340 -15.60 6.19 19.57
CA LEU A 340 -14.81 6.31 20.81
C LEU A 340 -13.88 5.10 21.09
N PRO A 341 -14.30 3.83 20.88
CA PRO A 341 -13.41 2.68 21.08
C PRO A 341 -12.19 2.67 20.14
N ILE A 342 -12.38 3.09 18.88
CA ILE A 342 -11.29 3.22 17.91
C ILE A 342 -10.33 4.32 18.37
N TRP A 343 -10.85 5.46 18.85
CA TRP A 343 -10.03 6.56 19.35
C TRP A 343 -9.15 6.16 20.52
N LEU A 344 -9.70 5.42 21.48
CA LEU A 344 -8.95 4.90 22.62
C LEU A 344 -7.88 3.90 22.16
N SER A 345 -8.19 3.07 21.17
CA SER A 345 -7.26 2.09 20.61
C SER A 345 -6.08 2.74 19.86
N ILE A 346 -6.34 3.76 19.03
CA ILE A 346 -5.29 4.51 18.31
C ILE A 346 -4.36 5.26 19.27
N ARG A 347 -4.87 5.73 20.42
CA ARG A 347 -4.01 6.34 21.45
C ARG A 347 -3.17 5.31 22.20
N ALA A 348 -3.72 4.14 22.46
CA ALA A 348 -3.05 3.08 23.23
C ALA A 348 -1.93 2.41 22.42
N GLN A 349 -2.07 2.33 21.10
CA GLN A 349 -1.02 1.87 20.21
C GLN A 349 -0.83 2.92 19.12
N PRO A 350 0.29 3.66 19.10
CA PRO A 350 0.67 4.43 17.92
C PRO A 350 0.95 3.44 16.79
N ILE A 351 -0.12 2.97 16.14
CA ILE A 351 -0.06 2.12 14.96
C ILE A 351 0.77 2.88 13.92
N ALA A 352 1.54 2.15 13.11
CA ALA A 352 2.36 2.63 12.00
C ALA A 352 1.60 3.39 10.88
N PHE A 353 0.41 3.92 11.15
CA PHE A 353 -0.19 4.95 10.32
C PHE A 353 0.55 6.25 10.58
N ASN A 354 1.46 6.62 9.68
CA ASN A 354 2.06 7.95 9.61
C ASN A 354 1.02 9.09 9.44
N ALA A 355 -0.27 8.76 9.30
CA ALA A 355 -1.36 9.70 9.25
C ALA A 355 -1.78 10.10 10.67
N GLY A 356 -1.54 11.36 11.04
CA GLY A 356 -1.99 11.90 12.33
C GLY A 356 -3.51 11.82 12.52
N VAL A 357 -3.97 11.91 13.77
CA VAL A 357 -5.39 11.90 14.18
C VAL A 357 -6.28 12.79 13.29
N PRO A 358 -5.90 14.04 12.93
CA PRO A 358 -6.74 14.89 12.06
C PRO A 358 -6.99 14.29 10.68
N ALA A 359 -6.01 13.57 10.12
CA ALA A 359 -6.16 12.90 8.84
C ALA A 359 -7.21 11.80 8.97
N VAL A 360 -7.07 10.89 9.95
CA VAL A 360 -8.06 9.82 10.21
C VAL A 360 -9.47 10.39 10.41
N MET A 361 -9.61 11.49 11.17
CA MET A 361 -10.89 12.19 11.35
C MET A 361 -11.48 12.68 10.03
N SER A 362 -10.66 13.35 9.22
CA SER A 362 -11.07 13.84 7.91
C SER A 362 -11.53 12.71 7.00
N TRP A 363 -10.82 11.57 7.02
CA TRP A 363 -11.10 10.42 6.16
C TRP A 363 -12.44 9.80 6.52
N ALA A 364 -12.64 9.52 7.81
CA ALA A 364 -13.85 8.89 8.28
C ALA A 364 -15.08 9.80 8.15
N THR A 365 -14.93 11.11 8.44
CA THR A 365 -16.01 12.09 8.24
C THR A 365 -16.41 12.20 6.78
N SER A 366 -15.44 12.21 5.87
CA SER A 366 -15.71 12.28 4.42
C SER A 366 -16.34 10.98 3.90
N GLY A 367 -15.84 9.83 4.35
CA GLY A 367 -16.42 8.52 4.07
C GLY A 367 -17.89 8.46 4.50
N LEU A 368 -18.18 8.85 5.74
CA LEU A 368 -19.55 8.94 6.26
C LEU A 368 -20.42 9.90 5.44
N THR A 369 -19.87 11.06 5.06
CA THR A 369 -20.61 12.07 4.31
C THR A 369 -20.97 11.58 2.89
N ILE A 370 -20.12 10.77 2.25
CA ILE A 370 -20.45 10.14 0.95
C ILE A 370 -21.69 9.24 1.10
N GLY A 371 -21.71 8.37 2.11
CA GLY A 371 -22.81 7.44 2.33
C GLY A 371 -24.11 8.15 2.67
N PHE A 372 -24.01 9.17 3.53
CA PHE A 372 -25.11 10.08 3.85
C PHE A 372 -25.64 10.80 2.61
N ALA A 373 -24.77 11.39 1.78
CA ALA A 373 -25.17 12.15 0.58
C ALA A 373 -25.85 11.24 -0.47
N ALA A 374 -25.30 10.05 -0.70
CA ALA A 374 -25.92 9.05 -1.58
C ALA A 374 -27.32 8.65 -1.07
N ALA A 375 -27.45 8.46 0.25
CA ALA A 375 -28.72 8.13 0.89
C ALA A 375 -29.74 9.26 0.87
N VAL A 376 -29.31 10.52 1.02
CA VAL A 376 -30.16 11.71 0.82
C VAL A 376 -30.74 11.74 -0.58
N LEU A 377 -29.88 11.58 -1.61
CA LEU A 377 -30.33 11.55 -2.99
C LEU A 377 -31.34 10.42 -3.22
N CYS A 378 -31.04 9.21 -2.76
CA CYS A 378 -31.95 8.07 -2.87
C CYS A 378 -33.28 8.31 -2.12
N GLY A 379 -33.22 8.92 -0.93
CA GLY A 379 -34.39 9.28 -0.13
C GLY A 379 -35.29 10.30 -0.85
N MET A 380 -34.74 11.18 -1.68
CA MET A 380 -35.55 12.09 -2.50
C MET A 380 -36.13 11.39 -3.74
N VAL A 381 -35.37 10.49 -4.35
CA VAL A 381 -35.78 9.80 -5.59
C VAL A 381 -36.87 8.76 -5.33
N PHE A 382 -36.76 8.00 -4.24
CA PHE A 382 -37.66 6.89 -3.93
C PHE A 382 -38.58 7.25 -2.75
N ARG A 383 -39.89 7.18 -3.00
CA ARG A 383 -40.90 7.53 -1.99
C ARG A 383 -40.92 6.60 -0.77
N ARG A 384 -40.45 5.36 -0.92
CA ARG A 384 -40.41 4.35 0.13
C ARG A 384 -39.05 4.34 0.80
N GLY A 385 -38.99 4.62 2.10
CA GLY A 385 -37.74 4.67 2.85
C GLY A 385 -36.89 3.40 2.72
N ILE A 386 -37.51 2.21 2.79
CA ILE A 386 -36.77 0.95 2.66
C ILE A 386 -36.14 0.75 1.27
N MET A 387 -36.84 1.15 0.21
CA MET A 387 -36.31 1.08 -1.16
C MET A 387 -35.17 2.09 -1.34
N ALA A 388 -35.35 3.31 -0.83
CA ALA A 388 -34.30 4.33 -0.82
C ALA A 388 -33.04 3.83 -0.10
N GLY A 389 -33.18 3.23 1.09
CA GLY A 389 -32.04 2.73 1.88
C GLY A 389 -31.28 1.61 1.21
N MET A 390 -31.97 0.67 0.57
CA MET A 390 -31.28 -0.43 -0.12
C MET A 390 -30.60 0.02 -1.41
N ILE A 391 -31.23 0.91 -2.19
CA ILE A 391 -30.59 1.48 -3.37
C ILE A 391 -29.39 2.34 -2.95
N ALA A 392 -29.52 3.11 -1.87
CA ALA A 392 -28.42 3.85 -1.28
C ALA A 392 -27.26 2.93 -0.86
N LEU A 393 -27.54 1.80 -0.21
CA LEU A 393 -26.52 0.83 0.16
C LEU A 393 -25.76 0.30 -1.05
N VAL A 394 -26.46 -0.09 -2.13
CA VAL A 394 -25.82 -0.55 -3.36
C VAL A 394 -24.99 0.56 -4.01
N VAL A 395 -25.53 1.79 -4.10
CA VAL A 395 -24.78 2.94 -4.61
C VAL A 395 -23.53 3.21 -3.76
N CYS A 396 -23.64 3.11 -2.43
CA CYS A 396 -22.50 3.24 -1.53
C CYS A 396 -21.45 2.15 -1.80
N LEU A 397 -21.85 0.89 -1.97
CA LEU A 397 -20.93 -0.19 -2.31
C LEU A 397 -20.23 0.05 -3.66
N LEU A 398 -20.98 0.48 -4.67
CA LEU A 398 -20.44 0.83 -6.00
C LEU A 398 -19.47 2.02 -5.95
N ILE A 399 -19.57 2.90 -4.96
CA ILE A 399 -18.64 4.01 -4.75
C ILE A 399 -17.45 3.57 -3.88
N TYR A 400 -17.70 2.91 -2.76
CA TYR A 400 -16.67 2.56 -1.79
C TYR A 400 -15.72 1.46 -2.27
N ILE A 401 -16.18 0.48 -3.05
CA ILE A 401 -15.30 -0.59 -3.56
C ILE A 401 -14.21 0.00 -4.49
N PRO A 402 -14.54 0.79 -5.53
CA PRO A 402 -13.52 1.45 -6.35
C PRO A 402 -12.64 2.42 -5.57
N LEU A 403 -13.21 3.20 -4.65
CA LEU A 403 -12.42 4.10 -3.79
C LEU A 403 -11.44 3.31 -2.91
N GLY A 404 -11.89 2.21 -2.31
CA GLY A 404 -11.07 1.31 -1.51
C GLY A 404 -9.92 0.71 -2.33
N ALA A 405 -10.19 0.28 -3.57
CA ALA A 405 -9.17 -0.19 -4.49
C ALA A 405 -8.15 0.91 -4.83
N LEU A 406 -8.61 2.13 -5.10
CA LEU A 406 -7.72 3.26 -5.35
C LEU A 406 -6.89 3.66 -4.12
N PHE A 407 -7.43 3.54 -2.90
CA PHE A 407 -6.69 3.73 -1.66
C PHE A 407 -5.66 2.65 -1.43
N ALA A 408 -6.03 1.38 -1.63
CA ALA A 408 -5.11 0.25 -1.53
C ALA A 408 -3.98 0.36 -2.57
N ALA A 409 -4.30 0.89 -3.75
CA ALA A 409 -3.32 1.21 -4.78
C ALA A 409 -2.45 2.43 -4.45
N GLN A 410 -2.78 3.18 -3.40
CA GLN A 410 -2.18 4.48 -3.04
C GLN A 410 -2.25 5.50 -4.19
N VAL A 411 -3.28 5.35 -5.02
CA VAL A 411 -3.60 6.22 -6.14
C VAL A 411 -4.54 7.33 -5.68
N PHE A 412 -5.57 7.00 -4.90
CA PHE A 412 -6.49 8.00 -4.39
C PHE A 412 -6.14 8.38 -2.97
N PHE A 413 -6.15 9.68 -2.71
CA PHE A 413 -5.80 10.23 -1.41
C PHE A 413 -7.00 10.78 -0.68
N PRO A 414 -7.04 10.69 0.65
CA PRO A 414 -8.28 10.91 1.36
C PRO A 414 -8.79 12.36 1.35
N TRP A 415 -7.90 13.35 1.14
CA TRP A 415 -8.31 14.75 0.98
C TRP A 415 -9.15 14.98 -0.28
N HIS A 416 -9.26 14.00 -1.17
CA HIS A 416 -10.18 14.07 -2.31
C HIS A 416 -11.62 13.66 -1.97
N LEU A 417 -11.85 12.94 -0.86
CA LEU A 417 -13.18 12.49 -0.44
C LEU A 417 -14.18 13.64 -0.21
N PRO A 418 -13.80 14.79 0.39
CA PRO A 418 -14.70 15.94 0.53
C PRO A 418 -15.28 16.44 -0.81
N TYR A 419 -14.51 16.42 -1.90
CA TYR A 419 -15.01 16.87 -3.21
C TYR A 419 -16.08 15.92 -3.76
N LEU A 420 -15.91 14.61 -3.57
CA LEU A 420 -16.91 13.62 -3.97
C LEU A 420 -18.19 13.75 -3.13
N ALA A 421 -18.05 13.91 -1.81
CA ALA A 421 -19.17 14.17 -0.92
C ALA A 421 -19.93 15.45 -1.30
N ALA A 422 -19.21 16.55 -1.54
CA ALA A 422 -19.78 17.82 -1.96
C ALA A 422 -20.51 17.71 -3.31
N ALA A 423 -19.97 16.95 -4.26
CA ALA A 423 -20.60 16.76 -5.56
C ALA A 423 -21.89 15.93 -5.48
N LEU A 424 -21.92 14.86 -4.66
CA LEU A 424 -23.16 14.11 -4.39
C LEU A 424 -24.23 14.98 -3.73
N LEU A 425 -23.83 15.81 -2.75
CA LEU A 425 -24.72 16.78 -2.14
C LEU A 425 -25.22 17.80 -3.16
N ALA A 426 -24.37 18.29 -4.06
CA ALA A 426 -24.75 19.20 -5.14
C ALA A 426 -25.78 18.58 -6.10
N VAL A 427 -25.65 17.29 -6.44
CA VAL A 427 -26.67 16.56 -7.23
C VAL A 427 -27.99 16.51 -6.47
N SER A 428 -27.98 16.17 -5.17
CA SER A 428 -29.20 16.14 -4.36
C SER A 428 -29.84 17.53 -4.21
N TRP A 429 -29.03 18.59 -4.11
CA TRP A 429 -29.49 19.97 -4.07
C TRP A 429 -30.11 20.39 -5.40
N ALA A 430 -29.48 20.08 -6.53
CA ALA A 430 -30.03 20.33 -7.86
C ALA A 430 -31.35 19.58 -8.07
N TRP A 431 -31.45 18.35 -7.55
CA TRP A 431 -32.66 17.52 -7.59
C TRP A 431 -33.80 18.03 -6.70
N SER A 432 -33.52 18.88 -5.70
CA SER A 432 -34.51 19.35 -4.73
C SER A 432 -35.72 20.05 -5.34
N GLY A 433 -35.53 20.78 -6.44
CA GLY A 433 -36.63 21.44 -7.15
C GLY A 433 -37.59 20.44 -7.80
N ASP A 434 -37.06 19.45 -8.51
CA ASP A 434 -37.88 18.42 -9.17
C ASP A 434 -38.58 17.50 -8.16
N TRP A 435 -37.92 17.22 -7.03
CA TRP A 435 -38.53 16.51 -5.90
C TRP A 435 -39.68 17.31 -5.27
N LEU A 436 -39.46 18.56 -4.89
CA LEU A 436 -40.48 19.36 -4.20
C LEU A 436 -41.71 19.62 -5.08
N LEU A 437 -41.49 19.82 -6.39
CA LEU A 437 -42.56 20.08 -7.35
C LEU A 437 -43.28 18.80 -7.83
N ASP A 438 -42.80 17.61 -7.46
CA ASP A 438 -43.32 16.29 -7.89
C ASP A 438 -43.67 16.25 -9.38
N ARG A 439 -42.81 16.81 -10.24
CA ARG A 439 -43.11 16.95 -11.67
C ARG A 439 -43.33 15.56 -12.29
N PRO A 440 -44.44 15.30 -12.99
CA PRO A 440 -44.64 14.04 -13.68
C PRO A 440 -43.78 13.95 -14.94
N GLY A 441 -43.60 12.72 -15.45
CA GLY A 441 -43.01 12.47 -16.77
C GLY A 441 -41.52 12.05 -16.78
N VAL A 442 -41.04 11.69 -17.96
CA VAL A 442 -39.69 11.16 -18.20
C VAL A 442 -38.60 12.23 -18.03
N GLY A 443 -38.92 13.50 -18.32
CA GLY A 443 -37.95 14.60 -18.30
C GLY A 443 -37.24 14.80 -16.95
N ARG A 444 -37.89 14.50 -15.82
CA ARG A 444 -37.21 14.56 -14.50
C ARG A 444 -36.12 13.49 -14.39
N TRP A 445 -36.39 12.28 -14.88
CA TRP A 445 -35.43 11.18 -14.81
C TRP A 445 -34.24 11.42 -15.73
N VAL A 446 -34.47 12.04 -16.89
CA VAL A 446 -33.40 12.51 -17.78
C VAL A 446 -32.52 13.55 -17.10
N ARG A 447 -33.10 14.52 -16.38
CA ARG A 447 -32.31 15.52 -15.62
C ARG A 447 -31.50 14.88 -14.50
N LEU A 448 -32.10 13.96 -13.74
CA LEU A 448 -31.37 13.22 -12.71
C LEU A 448 -30.19 12.45 -13.30
N ALA A 449 -30.42 11.70 -14.38
CA ALA A 449 -29.37 10.98 -15.09
C ALA A 449 -28.26 11.93 -15.59
N LEU A 450 -28.64 13.08 -16.15
CA LEU A 450 -27.68 14.11 -16.60
C LEU A 450 -26.84 14.64 -15.43
N TYR A 451 -27.44 14.95 -14.27
CA TYR A 451 -26.70 15.39 -13.09
C TYR A 451 -25.76 14.29 -12.58
N SER A 452 -26.23 13.05 -12.52
CA SER A 452 -25.45 11.89 -12.08
C SER A 452 -24.29 11.54 -13.02
N ILE A 453 -24.41 11.82 -14.32
CA ILE A 453 -23.34 11.60 -15.31
C ILE A 453 -22.37 12.80 -15.36
N ALA A 454 -22.90 14.03 -15.25
CA ALA A 454 -22.09 15.25 -15.33
C ALA A 454 -21.04 15.32 -14.21
N VAL A 455 -21.39 14.92 -12.98
CA VAL A 455 -20.46 14.92 -11.85
C VAL A 455 -19.21 14.07 -12.10
N PRO A 456 -19.30 12.76 -12.38
CA PRO A 456 -18.11 11.96 -12.67
C PRO A 456 -17.40 12.41 -13.94
N ALA A 457 -18.13 12.87 -14.96
CA ALA A 457 -17.55 13.41 -16.20
C ALA A 457 -16.69 14.67 -15.97
N VAL A 458 -16.92 15.42 -14.89
CA VAL A 458 -16.10 16.58 -14.50
C VAL A 458 -15.03 16.17 -13.48
N LEU A 459 -15.41 15.44 -12.43
CA LEU A 459 -14.50 15.09 -11.33
C LEU A 459 -13.37 14.15 -11.75
N ILE A 460 -13.64 13.15 -12.58
CA ILE A 460 -12.62 12.17 -12.99
C ILE A 460 -11.53 12.85 -13.83
N PRO A 461 -11.84 13.59 -14.92
CA PRO A 461 -10.81 14.30 -15.67
C PRO A 461 -10.11 15.36 -14.82
N PHE A 462 -10.82 16.09 -13.97
CA PHE A 462 -10.20 17.08 -13.08
C PHE A 462 -9.22 16.43 -12.09
N TYR A 463 -9.58 15.28 -11.52
CA TYR A 463 -8.70 14.51 -10.64
C TYR A 463 -7.48 13.98 -11.39
N ILE A 464 -7.64 13.37 -12.57
CA ILE A 464 -6.52 12.88 -13.39
C ILE A 464 -5.62 14.05 -13.81
N ALA A 465 -6.23 15.19 -14.19
CA ALA A 465 -5.55 16.42 -14.56
C ALA A 465 -4.71 16.98 -13.40
N SER A 466 -5.35 17.19 -12.26
CA SER A 466 -4.70 17.63 -11.03
C SER A 466 -3.58 16.68 -10.64
N ARG A 467 -3.80 15.37 -10.72
CA ARG A 467 -2.83 14.37 -10.28
C ARG A 467 -1.57 14.31 -11.16
N THR A 468 -1.72 14.43 -12.48
CA THR A 468 -0.62 14.22 -13.43
C THR A 468 0.08 15.52 -13.86
N TRP A 469 -0.65 16.62 -13.96
CA TRP A 469 -0.13 17.89 -14.48
C TRP A 469 0.26 18.92 -13.42
N THR A 470 -0.11 18.71 -12.15
CA THR A 470 0.46 19.53 -11.07
C THR A 470 1.92 19.18 -10.78
N VAL A 471 2.36 17.97 -11.15
CA VAL A 471 3.77 17.56 -11.00
C VAL A 471 4.63 18.34 -12.01
N PRO A 472 5.63 19.11 -11.53
CA PRO A 472 6.57 19.80 -12.40
C PRO A 472 7.29 18.82 -13.32
N THR A 473 7.51 19.22 -14.57
CA THR A 473 8.31 18.43 -15.52
C THR A 473 9.71 19.01 -15.56
N LEU A 474 10.73 18.17 -15.37
CA LEU A 474 12.13 18.60 -15.47
C LEU A 474 12.45 18.95 -16.94
N PRO A 475 12.96 20.16 -17.24
CA PRO A 475 13.34 20.51 -18.60
C PRO A 475 14.38 19.53 -19.15
N SER A 476 14.28 19.17 -20.43
CA SER A 476 15.15 18.14 -21.03
C SER A 476 16.64 18.49 -20.96
N GLY A 477 17.00 19.78 -21.11
CA GLY A 477 18.38 20.24 -20.96
C GLY A 477 18.94 20.05 -19.55
N THR A 478 18.13 20.36 -18.52
CA THR A 478 18.49 20.13 -17.11
C THR A 478 18.52 18.63 -16.77
N ALA A 479 17.57 17.87 -17.33
CA ALA A 479 17.57 16.42 -17.17
C ALA A 479 18.84 15.79 -17.76
N GLU A 480 19.27 16.20 -18.95
CA GLU A 480 20.50 15.66 -19.55
C GLU A 480 21.77 16.13 -18.83
N SER A 481 21.83 17.37 -18.34
CA SER A 481 22.99 17.85 -17.57
C SER A 481 23.16 17.11 -16.24
N LEU A 482 22.05 16.77 -15.57
CA LEU A 482 22.04 16.04 -14.30
C LEU A 482 22.22 14.54 -14.49
N PHE A 483 21.44 13.91 -15.38
CA PHE A 483 21.46 12.47 -15.59
C PHE A 483 22.62 12.01 -16.44
N GLN A 484 23.16 12.88 -17.30
CA GLN A 484 24.29 12.60 -18.20
C GLN A 484 24.08 11.27 -18.93
N THR A 485 22.87 11.08 -19.47
CA THR A 485 22.43 9.82 -20.07
C THR A 485 23.41 9.39 -21.16
N SER A 486 23.86 10.34 -21.97
CA SER A 486 24.85 10.14 -23.03
C SER A 486 26.18 9.56 -22.51
N ARG A 487 26.71 10.05 -21.38
CA ARG A 487 27.93 9.52 -20.75
C ARG A 487 27.70 8.13 -20.18
N ILE A 488 26.63 7.96 -19.40
CA ILE A 488 26.40 6.75 -18.62
C ILE A 488 26.00 5.57 -19.51
N ALA A 489 25.17 5.81 -20.53
CA ALA A 489 24.67 4.80 -21.46
C ALA A 489 25.51 4.68 -22.75
N ALA A 490 26.65 5.38 -22.86
CA ALA A 490 27.54 5.24 -24.01
C ALA A 490 27.93 3.76 -24.22
N PRO A 491 27.88 3.26 -25.47
CA PRO A 491 28.38 1.94 -25.80
C PRO A 491 29.89 1.88 -25.50
N VAL A 492 30.34 0.73 -25.01
CA VAL A 492 31.76 0.45 -24.82
C VAL A 492 32.25 -0.25 -26.09
N PRO A 493 33.34 0.20 -26.74
CA PRO A 493 33.94 -0.51 -27.87
C PRO A 493 34.25 -1.96 -27.53
N ASP A 494 34.04 -2.89 -28.47
CA ASP A 494 34.16 -4.34 -28.21
C ASP A 494 35.59 -4.74 -27.77
N ASP A 495 36.61 -4.07 -28.29
CA ASP A 495 38.02 -4.25 -27.93
C ASP A 495 38.37 -3.71 -26.53
N GLN A 496 37.48 -2.91 -25.94
CA GLN A 496 37.62 -2.30 -24.62
C GLN A 496 36.67 -2.91 -23.58
N ASN A 497 35.75 -3.78 -24.00
CA ASN A 497 34.72 -4.35 -23.15
C ASN A 497 35.19 -5.66 -22.49
N ALA A 498 35.23 -5.70 -21.17
CA ALA A 498 35.58 -6.88 -20.38
C ALA A 498 34.48 -7.96 -20.35
N ALA A 499 33.23 -7.62 -20.69
CA ALA A 499 32.09 -8.51 -20.48
C ALA A 499 32.21 -9.88 -21.18
N PRO A 500 32.68 -9.99 -22.44
CA PRO A 500 32.89 -11.30 -23.07
C PRO A 500 33.88 -12.18 -22.33
N LEU A 501 34.95 -11.60 -21.76
CA LEU A 501 35.96 -12.34 -21.00
C LEU A 501 35.41 -12.81 -19.65
N TYR A 502 34.54 -12.04 -19.00
CA TYR A 502 33.86 -12.52 -17.78
C TYR A 502 32.90 -13.67 -18.06
N HIS A 503 32.19 -13.64 -19.18
CA HIS A 503 31.37 -14.77 -19.62
C HIS A 503 32.23 -16.00 -19.94
N GLU A 504 33.35 -15.81 -20.64
CA GLU A 504 34.31 -16.88 -20.91
C GLU A 504 34.85 -17.48 -19.61
N ALA A 505 35.26 -16.65 -18.65
CA ALA A 505 35.69 -17.12 -17.33
C ALA A 505 34.58 -17.89 -16.60
N GLN A 506 33.33 -17.41 -16.64
CA GLN A 506 32.19 -18.13 -16.06
C GLN A 506 31.98 -19.50 -16.72
N LEU A 507 32.09 -19.58 -18.05
CA LEU A 507 31.96 -20.83 -18.79
C LEU A 507 33.10 -21.80 -18.46
N GLN A 508 34.34 -21.29 -18.32
CA GLN A 508 35.49 -22.08 -17.90
C GLN A 508 35.35 -22.60 -16.46
N LEU A 509 34.71 -21.82 -15.56
CA LEU A 509 34.42 -22.25 -14.20
C LEU A 509 33.30 -23.31 -14.15
N GLY A 510 32.31 -23.24 -15.04
CA GLY A 510 31.22 -24.22 -15.11
C GLY A 510 30.57 -24.52 -13.74
N GLY A 511 30.42 -25.80 -13.42
CA GLY A 511 29.96 -26.25 -12.09
C GLY A 511 31.04 -26.16 -11.00
N ASP A 512 32.31 -25.95 -11.36
CA ASP A 512 33.47 -25.90 -10.47
C ASP A 512 33.69 -24.52 -9.83
N SER A 513 32.73 -23.59 -9.98
CA SER A 513 32.80 -22.27 -9.33
C SER A 513 32.86 -22.32 -7.80
N GLN A 514 32.55 -23.49 -7.21
CA GLN A 514 32.70 -23.74 -5.78
C GLN A 514 33.67 -24.91 -5.55
N PRO A 515 34.50 -24.84 -4.50
CA PRO A 515 35.26 -26.00 -4.05
C PRO A 515 34.27 -27.02 -3.51
N ILE A 516 34.12 -28.15 -4.19
CA ILE A 516 33.38 -29.32 -3.70
C ILE A 516 34.43 -30.34 -3.27
N LEU A 517 34.38 -30.77 -2.00
CA LEU A 517 35.25 -31.83 -1.49
C LEU A 517 34.85 -33.19 -2.10
N GLU A 518 35.72 -34.20 -1.99
CA GLU A 518 35.48 -35.54 -2.56
C GLU A 518 34.18 -36.20 -2.04
N ASP A 519 33.68 -35.78 -0.87
CA ASP A 519 32.43 -36.27 -0.28
C ASP A 519 31.16 -35.54 -0.77
N GLY A 520 31.31 -34.63 -1.74
CA GLY A 520 30.21 -33.83 -2.30
C GLY A 520 29.74 -32.70 -1.39
N LYS A 521 30.39 -32.46 -0.26
CA LYS A 521 30.09 -31.33 0.61
C LYS A 521 30.97 -30.15 0.25
N ALA A 522 30.42 -28.96 0.46
CA ALA A 522 31.26 -27.79 0.49
C ALA A 522 32.14 -27.82 1.75
N PRO A 523 33.39 -27.35 1.68
CA PRO A 523 34.29 -27.31 2.84
C PRO A 523 33.65 -26.63 4.05
N GLU A 524 34.02 -26.99 5.28
CA GLU A 524 33.44 -26.35 6.47
C GLU A 524 33.70 -24.83 6.51
N TRP A 525 34.83 -24.38 5.98
CA TRP A 525 35.14 -22.95 5.83
C TRP A 525 34.23 -22.22 4.80
N TRP A 526 33.47 -22.98 4.01
CA TRP A 526 32.52 -22.52 3.00
C TRP A 526 31.08 -22.35 3.52
N SER A 527 30.82 -22.44 4.82
CA SER A 527 29.45 -22.54 5.36
C SER A 527 28.53 -21.31 5.19
N GLY A 528 28.85 -20.33 4.33
CA GLY A 528 27.93 -19.26 3.93
C GLY A 528 28.54 -18.31 2.90
N SER A 529 27.67 -17.60 2.17
CA SER A 529 28.03 -16.59 1.15
C SER A 529 28.80 -15.37 1.68
N TRP A 530 29.12 -15.33 2.97
CA TRP A 530 29.74 -14.19 3.64
C TRP A 530 31.05 -14.56 4.36
N SER A 531 31.41 -15.84 4.50
CA SER A 531 32.68 -16.26 5.13
C SER A 531 33.91 -16.18 4.20
N PHE A 532 33.78 -15.56 3.02
CA PHE A 532 34.85 -15.61 2.01
C PHE A 532 36.14 -14.89 2.43
N VAL A 533 36.04 -13.84 3.24
CA VAL A 533 37.20 -13.04 3.68
C VAL A 533 37.67 -13.44 5.09
N SER A 534 36.74 -13.89 5.94
CA SER A 534 36.97 -14.27 7.33
C SER A 534 37.13 -15.79 7.50
N GLY A 535 37.65 -16.25 8.64
CA GLY A 535 37.83 -17.69 8.95
C GLY A 535 39.18 -18.28 8.60
N ASP A 536 39.48 -19.44 9.17
CA ASP A 536 40.72 -20.19 8.96
C ASP A 536 40.55 -21.12 7.76
N LEU A 537 41.41 -20.95 6.75
CA LEU A 537 41.45 -21.78 5.56
C LEU A 537 42.78 -22.53 5.56
N ASP A 538 42.72 -23.85 5.41
CA ASP A 538 43.93 -24.66 5.26
C ASP A 538 44.47 -24.53 3.82
N ALA A 539 45.51 -23.72 3.66
CA ALA A 539 46.15 -23.49 2.37
C ALA A 539 46.97 -24.70 1.86
N HIS A 540 47.17 -25.70 2.71
CA HIS A 540 47.86 -26.94 2.38
C HIS A 540 46.91 -28.11 2.07
N ASP A 541 45.60 -27.89 2.13
CA ASP A 541 44.61 -28.89 1.71
C ASP A 541 44.86 -29.30 0.24
N PRO A 542 45.17 -30.58 -0.05
CA PRO A 542 45.42 -31.05 -1.40
C PRO A 542 44.18 -30.94 -2.31
N ALA A 543 42.96 -31.08 -1.78
CA ALA A 543 41.73 -30.92 -2.55
C ALA A 543 41.57 -29.47 -3.02
N LEU A 544 41.88 -28.51 -2.14
CA LEU A 544 41.88 -27.10 -2.48
C LEU A 544 42.96 -26.75 -3.52
N ALA A 545 44.18 -27.30 -3.36
CA ALA A 545 45.25 -27.11 -4.33
C ALA A 545 44.88 -27.67 -5.71
N ALA A 546 44.28 -28.86 -5.77
CA ALA A 546 43.80 -29.48 -6.99
C ALA A 546 42.68 -28.66 -7.65
N TRP A 547 41.72 -28.17 -6.87
CA TRP A 547 40.65 -27.30 -7.36
C TRP A 547 41.21 -25.98 -7.94
N LEU A 548 42.13 -25.31 -7.25
CA LEU A 548 42.80 -24.12 -7.76
C LEU A 548 43.55 -24.40 -9.08
N GLY A 549 44.22 -25.54 -9.17
CA GLY A 549 44.88 -25.98 -10.40
C GLY A 549 43.91 -26.15 -11.58
N ARG A 550 42.70 -26.68 -11.33
CA ARG A 550 41.66 -26.83 -12.35
C ARG A 550 41.10 -25.49 -12.84
N ILE A 551 40.90 -24.52 -11.95
CA ILE A 551 40.28 -23.23 -12.28
C ILE A 551 41.30 -22.14 -12.69
N GLU A 552 42.60 -22.40 -12.66
CA GLU A 552 43.64 -21.43 -13.04
C GLU A 552 43.43 -20.81 -14.44
N PRO A 553 42.98 -21.55 -15.49
CA PRO A 553 42.64 -20.94 -16.77
C PRO A 553 41.56 -19.85 -16.65
N ALA A 554 40.54 -20.08 -15.81
CA ALA A 554 39.52 -19.08 -15.52
C ALA A 554 40.07 -17.89 -14.74
N LEU A 555 40.95 -18.12 -13.74
CA LEU A 555 41.63 -17.03 -13.03
C LEU A 555 42.46 -16.18 -13.99
N ALA A 556 43.20 -16.79 -14.91
CA ALA A 556 43.96 -16.06 -15.94
C ALA A 556 43.03 -15.22 -16.83
N THR A 557 41.87 -15.76 -17.23
CA THR A 557 40.85 -15.02 -17.98
C THR A 557 40.27 -13.85 -17.16
N LEU A 558 40.02 -14.03 -15.87
CA LEU A 558 39.55 -12.97 -14.96
C LEU A 558 40.59 -11.86 -14.80
N ARG A 559 41.87 -12.20 -14.63
CA ARG A 559 42.98 -11.22 -14.57
C ARG A 559 43.08 -10.43 -15.88
N LYS A 560 42.87 -11.08 -17.03
CA LYS A 560 42.83 -10.41 -18.34
C LYS A 560 41.62 -9.48 -18.45
N ALA A 561 40.44 -9.94 -18.04
CA ALA A 561 39.20 -9.16 -18.06
C ALA A 561 39.28 -7.90 -17.18
N SER A 562 39.82 -8.03 -15.96
CA SER A 562 39.93 -6.92 -15.00
C SER A 562 40.87 -5.82 -15.46
N ARG A 563 41.82 -6.12 -16.35
CA ARG A 563 42.75 -5.16 -16.95
C ARG A 563 42.16 -4.38 -18.13
N MET A 564 41.00 -4.79 -18.65
CA MET A 564 40.30 -4.03 -19.68
C MET A 564 39.80 -2.68 -19.11
N PRO A 565 39.69 -1.63 -19.91
CA PRO A 565 39.35 -0.30 -19.39
C PRO A 565 37.88 -0.17 -18.97
N SER A 566 36.98 -1.01 -19.48
CA SER A 566 35.53 -0.87 -19.25
C SER A 566 34.82 -2.23 -19.30
N CYS A 567 33.61 -2.30 -18.73
CA CYS A 567 32.78 -3.50 -18.78
C CYS A 567 31.31 -3.14 -18.97
N ARG A 568 30.66 -3.79 -19.95
CA ARG A 568 29.24 -3.62 -20.22
C ARG A 568 28.63 -4.96 -20.66
N PHE A 569 27.87 -5.59 -19.75
CA PHE A 569 27.19 -6.86 -20.01
C PHE A 569 25.98 -6.73 -20.95
N GLY A 570 25.39 -5.53 -21.05
CA GLY A 570 24.27 -5.27 -21.94
C GLY A 570 24.03 -3.78 -22.15
N GLU A 571 23.20 -3.46 -23.14
CA GLU A 571 22.82 -2.07 -23.42
C GLU A 571 21.99 -1.49 -22.27
N LEU A 572 22.56 -0.52 -21.55
CA LEU A 572 21.87 0.14 -20.43
C LEU A 572 20.60 0.86 -20.87
N SER A 573 20.52 1.31 -22.12
CA SER A 573 19.33 1.90 -22.75
C SER A 573 18.16 0.92 -22.91
N LYS A 574 18.41 -0.39 -22.80
CA LYS A 574 17.40 -1.47 -22.86
C LYS A 574 17.21 -2.18 -21.53
N ALA A 575 18.02 -1.85 -20.51
CA ALA A 575 17.93 -2.44 -19.19
C ALA A 575 16.67 -1.95 -18.47
N THR A 576 15.96 -2.86 -17.79
CA THR A 576 14.78 -2.58 -16.98
C THR A 576 14.92 -3.27 -15.62
N GLU A 577 14.14 -2.84 -14.63
CA GLU A 577 14.16 -3.42 -13.27
C GLU A 577 13.71 -4.89 -13.25
N PHE A 578 12.95 -5.32 -14.25
CA PHE A 578 12.38 -6.67 -14.33
C PHE A 578 13.20 -7.63 -15.18
N ARG A 579 14.11 -7.11 -16.00
CA ARG A 579 14.97 -7.95 -16.83
C ARG A 579 16.22 -8.27 -16.03
N PRO A 580 16.52 -9.56 -15.77
CA PRO A 580 17.77 -9.91 -15.10
C PRO A 580 18.94 -9.33 -15.90
N SER A 581 19.92 -8.78 -15.18
CA SER A 581 21.18 -8.35 -15.77
C SER A 581 21.77 -9.57 -16.51
N PRO A 582 22.24 -9.43 -17.77
CA PRO A 582 22.96 -10.51 -18.46
C PRO A 582 24.30 -10.83 -17.80
N GLU A 583 24.67 -10.10 -16.75
CA GLU A 583 25.86 -10.32 -15.94
C GLU A 583 25.95 -11.74 -15.35
N PRO A 584 27.15 -12.35 -15.36
CA PRO A 584 27.44 -13.58 -14.63
C PRO A 584 27.04 -13.53 -13.16
N ALA A 585 26.77 -14.68 -12.55
CA ALA A 585 26.50 -14.76 -11.12
C ALA A 585 27.72 -14.22 -10.35
N PRO A 586 27.60 -13.15 -9.52
CA PRO A 586 28.77 -12.46 -8.96
C PRO A 586 29.66 -13.39 -8.13
N TYR A 587 29.06 -14.27 -7.34
CA TYR A 587 29.79 -15.26 -6.55
C TYR A 587 30.61 -16.22 -7.40
N SER A 588 30.13 -16.59 -8.59
CA SER A 588 30.87 -17.50 -9.47
C SER A 588 32.21 -16.89 -9.90
N LEU A 589 32.27 -15.57 -10.11
CA LEU A 589 33.51 -14.89 -10.50
C LEU A 589 34.35 -14.46 -9.29
N MET A 590 33.70 -13.99 -8.23
CA MET A 590 34.37 -13.44 -7.05
C MET A 590 35.12 -14.51 -6.25
N THR A 591 34.45 -15.63 -5.99
CA THR A 591 34.99 -16.66 -5.11
C THR A 591 36.36 -17.15 -5.55
N PRO A 592 36.55 -17.63 -6.80
CA PRO A 592 37.83 -18.18 -7.23
C PRO A 592 39.00 -17.25 -6.93
N VAL A 593 38.81 -15.95 -7.19
CA VAL A 593 39.85 -14.94 -6.98
C VAL A 593 40.10 -14.70 -5.49
N VAL A 594 39.05 -14.64 -4.66
CA VAL A 594 39.18 -14.50 -3.20
C VAL A 594 39.94 -15.70 -2.59
N VAL A 595 39.58 -16.92 -2.98
CA VAL A 595 40.22 -18.14 -2.46
C VAL A 595 41.67 -18.24 -2.94
N SER A 596 41.93 -17.95 -4.21
CA SER A 596 43.30 -17.89 -4.77
C SER A 596 44.16 -16.88 -4.00
N ALA A 597 43.66 -15.66 -3.76
CA ALA A 597 44.37 -14.62 -3.01
C ALA A 597 44.75 -15.12 -1.60
N ARG A 598 43.81 -15.74 -0.89
CA ARG A 598 44.02 -16.27 0.47
C ARG A 598 45.03 -17.41 0.50
N VAL A 599 44.95 -18.35 -0.43
CA VAL A 599 45.88 -19.50 -0.51
C VAL A 599 47.29 -19.03 -0.83
N ARG A 600 47.44 -18.14 -1.82
CA ARG A 600 48.74 -17.55 -2.17
C ARG A 600 49.33 -16.78 -0.99
N GLN A 601 48.51 -15.94 -0.34
CA GLN A 601 48.93 -15.21 0.85
C GLN A 601 49.39 -16.20 1.93
N ALA A 602 48.58 -17.19 2.31
CA ALA A 602 48.94 -18.16 3.34
C ALA A 602 50.27 -18.89 3.03
N ARG A 603 50.49 -19.27 1.77
CA ARG A 603 51.74 -19.90 1.29
C ARG A 603 52.95 -18.96 1.21
N GLY A 604 52.76 -17.66 1.42
CA GLY A 604 53.83 -16.65 1.37
C GLY A 604 54.07 -16.06 -0.01
N ASP A 605 53.27 -16.43 -1.01
CA ASP A 605 53.23 -15.78 -2.31
C ASP A 605 52.45 -14.46 -2.22
N LEU A 606 53.08 -13.46 -1.59
CA LEU A 606 52.45 -12.15 -1.38
C LEU A 606 52.26 -11.41 -2.70
N GLU A 607 53.15 -11.56 -3.68
CA GLU A 607 53.01 -10.90 -4.99
C GLU A 607 51.84 -11.48 -5.80
N GLY A 608 51.73 -12.80 -5.85
CA GLY A 608 50.59 -13.46 -6.46
C GLY A 608 49.28 -13.15 -5.73
N ALA A 609 49.29 -13.10 -4.40
CA ALA A 609 48.12 -12.68 -3.63
C ALA A 609 47.67 -11.26 -3.96
N TRP A 610 48.61 -10.31 -4.07
CA TRP A 610 48.31 -8.93 -4.46
C TRP A 610 47.72 -8.85 -5.87
N THR A 611 48.21 -9.67 -6.80
CA THR A 611 47.67 -9.74 -8.17
C THR A 611 46.18 -10.09 -8.18
N GLU A 612 45.75 -11.01 -7.30
CA GLU A 612 44.33 -11.39 -7.17
C GLU A 612 43.51 -10.29 -6.47
N VAL A 613 44.07 -9.64 -5.46
CA VAL A 613 43.46 -8.46 -4.81
C VAL A 613 43.22 -7.33 -5.80
N GLU A 614 44.23 -7.00 -6.61
CA GLU A 614 44.15 -5.99 -7.66
C GLU A 614 43.09 -6.39 -8.70
N THR A 615 43.04 -7.66 -9.07
CA THR A 615 42.03 -8.19 -10.00
C THR A 615 40.61 -7.96 -9.46
N LEU A 616 40.34 -8.29 -8.20
CA LEU A 616 39.03 -8.05 -7.56
C LEU A 616 38.67 -6.57 -7.49
N LEU A 617 39.63 -5.72 -7.13
CA LEU A 617 39.38 -4.28 -7.02
C LEU A 617 39.10 -3.66 -8.39
N ARG A 618 39.84 -4.06 -9.44
CA ARG A 618 39.56 -3.65 -10.82
C ARG A 618 38.21 -4.16 -11.33
N MET A 619 37.86 -5.42 -11.01
CA MET A 619 36.50 -5.95 -11.24
C MET A 619 35.47 -5.04 -10.56
N ALA A 620 35.64 -4.70 -9.28
CA ALA A 620 34.72 -3.81 -8.60
C ALA A 620 34.55 -2.46 -9.32
N ARG A 621 35.64 -1.84 -9.81
CA ARG A 621 35.55 -0.61 -10.62
C ARG A 621 34.69 -0.79 -11.87
N GLN A 622 34.92 -1.86 -12.62
CA GLN A 622 34.15 -2.16 -13.83
C GLN A 622 32.66 -2.45 -13.51
N PHE A 623 32.38 -3.21 -12.45
CA PHE A 623 31.01 -3.56 -12.05
C PHE A 623 30.26 -2.40 -11.40
N SER A 624 30.94 -1.36 -10.91
CA SER A 624 30.31 -0.16 -10.35
C SER A 624 29.47 0.63 -11.38
N PHE A 625 29.69 0.39 -12.69
CA PHE A 625 28.92 0.95 -13.79
C PHE A 625 27.77 0.06 -14.30
N THR A 626 27.51 -1.07 -13.61
CA THR A 626 26.40 -1.97 -13.91
C THR A 626 25.21 -1.67 -12.98
N PRO A 627 23.97 -1.96 -13.39
CA PRO A 627 22.79 -1.80 -12.55
C PRO A 627 22.67 -2.89 -11.46
N SER A 628 23.60 -3.85 -11.40
CA SER A 628 23.59 -4.92 -10.41
C SER A 628 24.15 -4.47 -9.05
N TRP A 629 23.93 -5.31 -8.05
CA TRP A 629 24.43 -5.17 -6.67
C TRP A 629 25.84 -5.76 -6.49
N SER A 630 26.42 -6.32 -7.55
CA SER A 630 27.68 -7.05 -7.53
C SER A 630 28.87 -6.20 -7.11
N TYR A 631 28.86 -4.91 -7.42
CA TYR A 631 29.86 -3.97 -6.91
C TYR A 631 29.96 -4.02 -5.38
N SER A 632 28.81 -4.06 -4.69
CA SER A 632 28.71 -4.15 -3.23
C SER A 632 29.19 -5.51 -2.67
N LEU A 633 29.57 -6.46 -3.53
CA LEU A 633 30.25 -7.70 -3.15
C LEU A 633 31.76 -7.63 -3.44
N PHE A 634 32.12 -7.25 -4.67
CA PHE A 634 33.52 -7.25 -5.12
C PHE A 634 34.37 -6.23 -4.35
N GLU A 635 33.85 -5.01 -4.12
CA GLU A 635 34.62 -3.95 -3.48
C GLU A 635 34.94 -4.29 -2.01
N PRO A 636 33.97 -4.68 -1.16
CA PRO A 636 34.28 -5.08 0.20
C PRO A 636 35.25 -6.25 0.28
N ALA A 637 35.08 -7.27 -0.57
CA ALA A 637 35.97 -8.42 -0.61
C ALA A 637 37.41 -8.04 -0.99
N GLY A 638 37.57 -7.21 -2.03
CA GLY A 638 38.87 -6.71 -2.47
C GLY A 638 39.55 -5.84 -1.41
N LEU A 639 38.81 -4.92 -0.77
CA LEU A 639 39.33 -4.07 0.31
C LEU A 639 39.74 -4.88 1.53
N GLY A 640 38.89 -5.83 1.95
CA GLY A 640 39.18 -6.72 3.07
C GLY A 640 40.46 -7.54 2.86
N LEU A 641 40.61 -8.13 1.67
CA LEU A 641 41.83 -8.87 1.31
C LEU A 641 43.05 -7.95 1.20
N ALA A 642 42.92 -6.73 0.66
CA ALA A 642 44.01 -5.76 0.62
C ALA A 642 44.50 -5.37 2.02
N MET A 643 43.58 -5.14 2.96
CA MET A 643 43.91 -4.84 4.36
C MET A 643 44.61 -6.02 5.04
N ARG A 644 44.13 -7.25 4.79
CA ARG A 644 44.75 -8.48 5.30
C ARG A 644 46.14 -8.72 4.69
N TRP A 645 46.30 -8.41 3.41
CA TRP A 645 47.58 -8.48 2.69
C TRP A 645 48.59 -7.48 3.28
N ALA A 646 48.17 -6.22 3.48
CA ALA A 646 49.00 -5.19 4.09
C ALA A 646 49.37 -5.50 5.55
N GLY A 647 48.51 -6.22 6.27
CA GLY A 647 48.75 -6.66 7.64
C GLY A 647 49.55 -7.95 7.81
N ASP A 648 49.98 -8.60 6.72
CA ASP A 648 50.74 -9.85 6.79
C ASP A 648 52.15 -9.61 7.37
N PRO A 649 52.59 -10.41 8.35
CA PRO A 649 53.90 -10.22 8.99
C PRO A 649 55.09 -10.42 8.06
N ARG A 650 54.90 -11.03 6.88
CA ARG A 650 55.96 -11.22 5.87
C ARG A 650 56.13 -10.02 4.95
N GLN A 651 55.35 -8.95 5.11
CA GLN A 651 55.50 -7.75 4.31
C GLN A 651 56.80 -7.00 4.63
N THR A 652 57.41 -6.44 3.60
CA THR A 652 58.52 -5.49 3.70
C THR A 652 58.05 -4.08 3.38
N ALA A 653 58.86 -3.06 3.71
CA ALA A 653 58.54 -1.69 3.32
C ALA A 653 58.38 -1.55 1.80
N ASP A 654 59.30 -2.15 1.02
CA ASP A 654 59.29 -2.12 -0.44
C ASP A 654 58.04 -2.80 -1.03
N SER A 655 57.63 -3.95 -0.50
CA SER A 655 56.42 -4.63 -0.99
C SER A 655 55.17 -3.80 -0.70
N LEU A 656 55.06 -3.20 0.49
CA LEU A 656 53.95 -2.32 0.86
C LEU A 656 53.90 -1.04 0.03
N GLU A 657 55.06 -0.45 -0.30
CA GLU A 657 55.13 0.73 -1.18
C GLU A 657 54.72 0.43 -2.62
N ARG A 658 55.11 -0.74 -3.15
CA ARG A 658 54.62 -1.21 -4.45
C ARG A 658 53.11 -1.46 -4.42
N GLY A 659 52.61 -2.09 -3.35
CA GLY A 659 51.17 -2.29 -3.14
C GLY A 659 50.41 -0.96 -3.06
N LEU A 660 50.94 0.03 -2.32
CA LEU A 660 50.36 1.37 -2.22
C LEU A 660 50.34 2.11 -3.56
N ARG A 661 51.41 2.00 -4.37
CA ARG A 661 51.43 2.55 -5.74
C ARG A 661 50.40 1.87 -6.62
N ALA A 662 50.38 0.53 -6.66
CA ALA A 662 49.38 -0.23 -7.42
C ALA A 662 47.94 0.09 -7.00
N TRP A 663 47.70 0.28 -5.70
CA TRP A 663 46.40 0.72 -5.16
C TRP A 663 45.99 2.10 -5.67
N ARG A 664 46.94 3.05 -5.73
CA ARG A 664 46.71 4.41 -6.25
C ARG A 664 46.51 4.43 -7.76
N ASP A 665 47.14 3.50 -8.48
CA ASP A 665 47.04 3.34 -9.93
C ASP A 665 45.76 2.61 -10.37
N LEU A 666 44.90 2.19 -9.43
CA LEU A 666 43.61 1.62 -9.76
C LEU A 666 42.70 2.67 -10.43
N PRO A 667 41.89 2.26 -11.43
CA PRO A 667 40.88 3.14 -12.01
C PRO A 667 39.94 3.69 -10.93
N PRO A 668 39.39 4.91 -11.10
CA PRO A 668 38.41 5.44 -10.17
C PRO A 668 37.11 4.62 -10.24
N ALA A 669 36.45 4.44 -9.09
CA ALA A 669 35.13 3.81 -9.04
C ALA A 669 34.07 4.76 -9.60
N ALA A 670 32.92 4.22 -10.01
CA ALA A 670 31.75 5.04 -10.29
C ALA A 670 31.42 5.88 -9.06
N LYS A 671 31.13 7.17 -9.27
CA LYS A 671 30.69 8.03 -8.18
C LYS A 671 29.33 7.56 -7.69
N LYS A 672 29.01 7.81 -6.42
CA LYS A 672 27.68 7.54 -5.85
C LYS A 672 26.54 8.15 -6.69
N ALA A 673 26.75 9.34 -7.24
CA ALA A 673 25.80 9.97 -8.17
C ALA A 673 25.65 9.20 -9.50
N ASP A 674 26.71 8.55 -10.00
CA ASP A 674 26.65 7.74 -11.22
C ASP A 674 25.76 6.51 -11.02
N ARG A 675 25.74 5.94 -9.81
CA ARG A 675 24.81 4.87 -9.48
C ARG A 675 23.35 5.34 -9.60
N VAL A 676 23.03 6.50 -9.03
CA VAL A 676 21.69 7.09 -9.13
C VAL A 676 21.33 7.39 -10.59
N ARG A 677 22.29 7.81 -11.42
CA ARG A 677 22.09 8.01 -12.87
C ARG A 677 21.76 6.70 -13.58
N ILE A 678 22.47 5.62 -13.27
CA ILE A 678 22.23 4.28 -13.82
C ILE A 678 20.81 3.82 -13.45
N ASP A 679 20.45 3.87 -12.16
CA ASP A 679 19.11 3.49 -11.69
C ASP A 679 18.04 4.38 -12.33
N ALA A 680 18.34 5.66 -12.58
CA ALA A 680 17.42 6.57 -13.25
C ALA A 680 17.13 6.15 -14.70
N VAL A 681 18.16 5.73 -15.44
CA VAL A 681 18.00 5.20 -16.81
C VAL A 681 17.22 3.90 -16.82
N VAL A 682 17.56 2.95 -15.94
CA VAL A 682 16.89 1.64 -15.83
C VAL A 682 15.41 1.80 -15.50
N PHE A 683 15.07 2.64 -14.52
CA PHE A 683 13.68 2.84 -14.14
C PHE A 683 12.89 3.61 -15.22
N ARG A 684 13.51 4.57 -15.92
CA ARG A 684 12.89 5.23 -17.08
C ARG A 684 12.52 4.23 -18.16
N ASN A 685 13.42 3.30 -18.49
CA ASN A 685 13.16 2.25 -19.46
C ASN A 685 12.07 1.28 -18.95
N THR A 686 12.05 1.01 -17.64
CA THR A 686 11.02 0.20 -16.98
C THR A 686 9.63 0.80 -17.19
N LEU A 687 9.47 2.11 -16.98
CA LEU A 687 8.22 2.83 -17.25
C LEU A 687 7.88 3.02 -18.74
N ALA A 688 8.82 2.68 -19.63
CA ALA A 688 8.62 2.69 -21.08
C ALA A 688 8.21 1.31 -21.63
N THR A 689 8.25 0.25 -20.80
CA THR A 689 7.76 -1.08 -21.20
C THR A 689 6.26 -1.06 -21.49
N PRO A 690 5.76 -1.95 -22.37
CA PRO A 690 4.32 -2.14 -22.54
C PRO A 690 3.62 -2.38 -21.21
N ARG A 691 2.41 -1.85 -21.03
CA ARG A 691 1.69 -1.93 -19.75
C ARG A 691 1.53 -3.36 -19.25
N ALA A 692 1.26 -4.32 -20.14
CA ALA A 692 1.15 -5.73 -19.77
C ALA A 692 2.46 -6.26 -19.16
N ASP A 693 3.59 -5.95 -19.78
CA ASP A 693 4.92 -6.36 -19.30
C ASP A 693 5.30 -5.63 -18.01
N LEU A 694 4.91 -4.37 -17.83
CA LEU A 694 5.10 -3.62 -16.59
C LEU A 694 4.30 -4.25 -15.44
N VAL A 695 3.03 -4.60 -15.70
CA VAL A 695 2.16 -5.27 -14.74
C VAL A 695 2.72 -6.65 -14.37
N ASP A 696 3.12 -7.46 -15.36
CA ASP A 696 3.78 -8.75 -15.16
C ASP A 696 5.12 -8.61 -14.42
N GLY A 697 5.90 -7.60 -14.75
CA GLY A 697 7.16 -7.29 -14.08
C GLY A 697 6.96 -6.92 -12.61
N LEU A 698 5.95 -6.10 -12.29
CA LEU A 698 5.59 -5.76 -10.91
C LEU A 698 5.06 -6.98 -10.14
N PHE A 699 4.45 -7.95 -10.84
CA PHE A 699 3.99 -9.21 -10.24
C PHE A 699 5.12 -10.21 -9.97
N PHE A 700 6.03 -10.39 -10.91
CA PHE A 700 7.00 -11.49 -10.88
C PHE A 700 8.42 -11.06 -10.52
N GLY A 701 8.71 -9.76 -10.57
CA GLY A 701 10.06 -9.18 -10.70
C GLY A 701 11.06 -9.41 -9.57
N TRP A 702 10.76 -10.22 -8.56
CA TRP A 702 11.67 -10.52 -7.45
C TRP A 702 11.68 -12.00 -7.03
N ALA A 703 10.80 -12.84 -7.58
CA ALA A 703 10.76 -14.26 -7.23
C ALA A 703 11.64 -15.04 -8.20
N ALA A 704 12.90 -15.29 -7.82
CA ALA A 704 13.92 -16.01 -8.58
C ALA A 704 13.60 -17.48 -8.93
N GLY A 705 12.33 -17.91 -8.92
CA GLY A 705 11.98 -19.33 -9.12
C GLY A 705 10.53 -19.66 -9.46
N GLY A 706 9.67 -18.69 -9.76
CA GLY A 706 8.32 -19.03 -10.24
C GLY A 706 7.34 -17.88 -10.30
N ARG A 707 6.36 -17.99 -11.20
CA ARG A 707 5.19 -17.11 -11.25
C ARG A 707 4.36 -17.34 -9.98
N LYS A 708 4.59 -16.55 -8.92
CA LYS A 708 3.73 -16.59 -7.73
C LYS A 708 2.32 -16.20 -8.16
N LYS A 709 1.33 -16.98 -7.74
CA LYS A 709 -0.08 -16.65 -7.93
C LYS A 709 -0.38 -15.35 -7.19
N VAL A 710 -0.86 -14.34 -7.91
CA VAL A 710 -1.04 -12.99 -7.39
C VAL A 710 -2.46 -12.82 -6.91
N GLN A 711 -2.66 -12.27 -5.72
CA GLN A 711 -4.01 -12.04 -5.23
C GLN A 711 -4.74 -11.04 -6.13
N PRO A 712 -6.03 -11.21 -6.45
CA PRO A 712 -6.67 -10.37 -7.45
C PRO A 712 -6.83 -8.90 -7.03
N LEU A 713 -6.86 -8.65 -5.72
CA LEU A 713 -6.81 -7.28 -5.19
C LEU A 713 -5.45 -6.62 -5.46
N GLU A 714 -4.35 -7.38 -5.38
CA GLU A 714 -3.04 -6.90 -5.78
C GLU A 714 -3.03 -6.60 -7.29
N ARG A 715 -3.60 -7.48 -8.12
CA ARG A 715 -3.75 -7.24 -9.55
C ARG A 715 -4.51 -5.96 -9.88
N LEU A 716 -5.68 -5.76 -9.27
CA LEU A 716 -6.43 -4.51 -9.42
C LEU A 716 -5.59 -3.29 -8.98
N ARG A 717 -4.84 -3.43 -7.88
CA ARG A 717 -3.93 -2.38 -7.42
C ARG A 717 -2.85 -2.06 -8.47
N TYR A 718 -2.19 -3.06 -9.05
CA TYR A 718 -1.18 -2.82 -10.09
C TYR A 718 -1.78 -2.30 -11.39
N ASP A 719 -2.98 -2.75 -11.77
CA ASP A 719 -3.70 -2.21 -12.93
C ASP A 719 -3.99 -0.71 -12.75
N LEU A 720 -4.39 -0.30 -11.55
CA LEU A 720 -4.62 1.11 -11.22
C LEU A 720 -3.31 1.92 -11.21
N GLN A 721 -2.25 1.36 -10.63
CA GLN A 721 -0.91 1.98 -10.58
C GLN A 721 -0.27 2.13 -11.97
N THR A 722 -0.62 1.26 -12.93
CA THR A 722 -0.06 1.24 -14.28
C THR A 722 -0.97 1.89 -15.32
N THR A 723 -1.96 2.67 -14.89
CA THR A 723 -2.75 3.48 -15.84
C THR A 723 -1.84 4.47 -16.57
N PRO A 724 -2.13 4.85 -17.84
CA PRO A 724 -1.24 5.70 -18.63
C PRO A 724 -0.87 7.02 -17.95
N TRP A 725 -1.81 7.61 -17.22
CA TRP A 725 -1.61 8.87 -16.50
C TRP A 725 -0.80 8.68 -15.21
N GLU A 726 -0.89 7.54 -14.52
CA GLU A 726 0.02 7.22 -13.40
C GLU A 726 1.43 6.93 -13.87
N ILE A 727 1.61 6.23 -14.99
CA ILE A 727 2.94 6.01 -15.57
C ILE A 727 3.59 7.35 -15.91
N GLU A 728 2.83 8.27 -16.52
CA GLU A 728 3.33 9.61 -16.83
C GLU A 728 3.68 10.41 -15.57
N ARG A 729 2.83 10.34 -14.54
CA ARG A 729 3.13 10.94 -13.24
C ARG A 729 4.40 10.35 -12.62
N ALA A 730 4.54 9.02 -12.65
CA ALA A 730 5.70 8.30 -12.15
C ALA A 730 6.98 8.73 -12.86
N ARG A 731 6.97 8.94 -14.19
CA ARG A 731 8.13 9.48 -14.92
C ARG A 731 8.56 10.85 -14.39
N LYS A 732 7.61 11.77 -14.25
CA LYS A 732 7.88 13.14 -13.79
C LYS A 732 8.41 13.15 -12.36
N VAL A 733 7.69 12.49 -11.45
CA VAL A 733 8.06 12.41 -10.03
C VAL A 733 9.43 11.75 -9.89
N PHE A 734 9.65 10.63 -10.55
CA PHE A 734 10.92 9.93 -10.46
C PHE A 734 12.09 10.76 -11.01
N ALA A 735 11.90 11.48 -12.13
CA ALA A 735 12.92 12.38 -12.64
C ALA A 735 13.28 13.48 -11.61
N LEU A 736 12.29 14.08 -10.95
CA LEU A 736 12.52 15.06 -9.89
C LEU A 736 13.27 14.45 -8.70
N LEU A 737 12.87 13.25 -8.26
CA LEU A 737 13.51 12.58 -7.13
C LEU A 737 14.95 12.16 -7.44
N ALA A 738 15.20 11.62 -8.64
CA ALA A 738 16.54 11.26 -9.09
C ALA A 738 17.44 12.50 -9.20
N ALA A 739 16.92 13.59 -9.77
CA ALA A 739 17.64 14.85 -9.90
C ALA A 739 17.97 15.47 -8.52
N ALA A 740 16.98 15.50 -7.62
CA ALA A 740 17.17 15.95 -6.24
C ALA A 740 18.24 15.11 -5.53
N ARG A 741 18.20 13.79 -5.69
CA ARG A 741 19.17 12.89 -5.07
C ARG A 741 20.58 13.07 -5.62
N ILE A 742 20.75 13.26 -6.92
CA ILE A 742 22.05 13.55 -7.54
C ILE A 742 22.61 14.86 -6.99
N GLN A 743 21.80 15.93 -6.98
CA GLN A 743 22.22 17.24 -6.44
C GLN A 743 22.59 17.14 -4.95
N GLU A 744 21.81 16.41 -4.16
CA GLU A 744 22.08 16.17 -2.74
C GLU A 744 23.42 15.43 -2.54
N ILE A 745 23.69 14.38 -3.32
CA ILE A 745 24.96 13.64 -3.27
C ILE A 745 26.15 14.52 -3.68
N GLU A 746 25.99 15.35 -4.70
CA GLU A 746 27.06 16.22 -5.18
C GLU A 746 27.35 17.39 -4.24
N THR A 747 26.34 17.87 -3.52
CA THR A 747 26.49 18.97 -2.55
C THR A 747 26.94 18.49 -1.17
N ARG A 748 26.48 17.31 -0.74
CA ARG A 748 26.73 16.77 0.61
C ARG A 748 27.05 15.27 0.54
N PRO A 749 28.22 14.88 0.00
CA PRO A 749 28.56 13.48 -0.19
C PRO A 749 28.57 12.66 1.12
N SER A 750 28.91 13.30 2.26
CA SER A 750 29.08 12.67 3.57
C SER A 750 27.84 12.60 4.45
N GLU A 751 26.92 13.58 4.39
CA GLU A 751 25.76 13.68 5.32
C GLU A 751 24.62 12.70 5.01
N LEU A 752 24.72 11.94 3.91
CA LEU A 752 23.64 11.09 3.40
C LEU A 752 23.60 9.69 3.99
N ALA A 753 24.55 9.39 4.86
CA ALA A 753 24.75 8.07 5.41
C ALA A 753 24.04 7.99 6.76
N THR A 754 22.88 7.33 6.87
CA THR A 754 22.52 6.80 8.20
C THR A 754 21.31 5.94 8.35
N SER A 755 20.31 6.01 7.48
CA SER A 755 19.07 5.35 7.82
C SER A 755 18.80 4.15 6.94
N PRO A 756 18.56 2.94 7.52
CA PRO A 756 17.87 1.88 6.81
C PRO A 756 16.42 2.28 6.42
N GLN A 757 15.95 3.45 6.88
CA GLN A 757 14.70 4.04 6.44
C GLN A 757 14.74 4.36 4.93
N PRO A 758 13.58 4.32 4.25
CA PRO A 758 13.44 4.86 2.90
C PRO A 758 13.99 6.29 2.86
N TRP A 759 14.75 6.63 1.82
CA TRP A 759 15.28 7.98 1.67
C TRP A 759 14.15 9.01 1.73
N THR A 760 14.27 9.95 2.64
CA THR A 760 13.49 11.18 2.67
C THR A 760 14.36 12.31 2.13
N PRO A 761 13.90 13.06 1.12
CA PRO A 761 14.59 14.25 0.65
C PRO A 761 14.86 15.19 1.83
N ARG A 762 16.11 15.63 2.03
CA ARG A 762 16.46 16.57 3.12
C ARG A 762 16.66 18.00 2.63
N LEU A 763 16.90 18.15 1.33
CA LEU A 763 17.16 19.44 0.68
C LEU A 763 16.08 19.77 -0.35
N ALA A 764 15.82 21.06 -0.50
CA ALA A 764 15.04 21.55 -1.63
C ALA A 764 15.81 21.32 -2.93
N PHE A 765 15.12 20.83 -3.95
CA PHE A 765 15.67 20.66 -5.28
C PHE A 765 15.49 21.96 -6.09
N ASN A 766 16.59 22.51 -6.58
CA ASN A 766 16.60 23.77 -7.30
C ASN A 766 17.14 23.56 -8.72
N TRP A 767 16.44 24.08 -9.73
CA TRP A 767 16.93 24.11 -11.11
C TRP A 767 16.59 25.43 -11.80
N ASP A 768 17.40 25.80 -12.78
CA ASP A 768 17.16 26.97 -13.64
C ASP A 768 16.16 26.58 -14.75
N GLU A 769 15.05 27.30 -14.86
CA GLU A 769 14.07 27.19 -15.95
C GLU A 769 14.48 28.01 -17.20
N GLY A 770 15.61 28.72 -17.13
CA GLY A 770 16.07 29.67 -18.14
C GLY A 770 15.70 31.10 -17.78
N ALA A 771 16.38 32.06 -18.41
CA ALA A 771 16.23 33.50 -18.16
C ALA A 771 16.45 33.90 -16.67
N GLY A 772 17.24 33.12 -15.92
CA GLY A 772 17.55 33.36 -14.51
C GLY A 772 16.42 33.04 -13.53
N ARG A 773 15.36 32.35 -13.97
CA ARG A 773 14.29 31.89 -13.08
C ARG A 773 14.66 30.55 -12.47
N VAL A 774 14.97 30.54 -11.18
CA VAL A 774 15.17 29.31 -10.42
C VAL A 774 13.84 28.81 -9.89
N ARG A 775 13.50 27.56 -10.21
CA ARG A 775 12.39 26.85 -9.59
C ARG A 775 12.91 25.97 -8.47
N SER A 776 12.19 25.97 -7.36
CA SER A 776 12.49 25.19 -6.17
C SER A 776 11.32 24.26 -5.86
N ILE A 777 11.61 23.01 -5.50
CA ILE A 777 10.66 22.08 -4.88
C ILE A 777 11.21 21.77 -3.48
N SER A 778 10.40 21.95 -2.44
CA SER A 778 10.84 21.69 -1.08
C SER A 778 11.05 20.19 -0.83
N ALA A 779 11.83 19.87 0.22
CA ALA A 779 12.01 18.51 0.70
C ALA A 779 10.66 17.82 1.00
N ASP A 780 9.77 18.51 1.71
CA ASP A 780 8.42 18.02 2.06
C ASP A 780 7.56 17.75 0.80
N GLU A 781 7.66 18.61 -0.23
CA GLU A 781 6.94 18.41 -1.48
C GLU A 781 7.48 17.21 -2.25
N LEU A 782 8.80 17.02 -2.32
CA LEU A 782 9.41 15.82 -2.92
C LEU A 782 9.01 14.56 -2.15
N GLU A 783 9.01 14.61 -0.82
CA GLU A 783 8.57 13.49 0.02
C GLU A 783 7.10 13.15 -0.25
N PHE A 784 6.24 14.17 -0.29
CA PHE A 784 4.84 14.01 -0.63
C PHE A 784 4.65 13.41 -2.04
N LEU A 785 5.42 13.86 -3.04
CA LEU A 785 5.39 13.29 -4.39
C LEU A 785 5.83 11.82 -4.40
N SER A 786 6.89 11.47 -3.66
CA SER A 786 7.37 10.09 -3.50
C SER A 786 6.32 9.19 -2.84
N GLN A 787 5.74 9.63 -1.72
CA GLN A 787 4.70 8.90 -1.00
C GLN A 787 3.42 8.75 -1.84
N THR A 788 3.10 9.75 -2.67
CA THR A 788 1.88 9.76 -3.46
C THR A 788 1.96 9.04 -4.80
N THR A 789 3.15 8.57 -5.18
CA THR A 789 3.43 7.97 -6.49
C THR A 789 3.99 6.57 -6.30
N SER A 790 3.10 5.59 -6.12
CA SER A 790 3.48 4.23 -5.73
C SER A 790 4.48 3.57 -6.67
N LEU A 791 4.39 3.85 -7.98
CA LEU A 791 5.34 3.30 -8.94
C LEU A 791 6.79 3.69 -8.62
N ALA A 792 7.03 4.92 -8.15
CA ALA A 792 8.38 5.38 -7.80
C ALA A 792 9.00 4.60 -6.62
N ARG A 793 8.17 3.98 -5.77
CA ARG A 793 8.63 3.14 -4.64
C ARG A 793 9.22 1.81 -5.09
N TYR A 794 8.95 1.36 -6.32
CA TYR A 794 9.56 0.16 -6.89
C TYR A 794 10.93 0.43 -7.50
N SER A 795 11.37 1.69 -7.58
CA SER A 795 12.70 2.02 -8.06
C SER A 795 13.79 1.64 -7.06
N ARG A 796 14.96 1.25 -7.58
CA ARG A 796 16.15 0.98 -6.76
C ARG A 796 16.95 2.22 -6.35
N LEU A 797 16.42 3.42 -6.59
CA LEU A 797 17.15 4.69 -6.43
C LEU A 797 17.75 4.90 -5.03
N TRP A 798 17.19 4.21 -4.03
CA TRP A 798 17.57 4.29 -2.62
C TRP A 798 18.45 3.12 -2.16
N GLN A 799 18.49 2.03 -2.92
CA GLN A 799 19.09 0.78 -2.47
C GLN A 799 20.62 0.81 -2.66
N GLY A 800 21.35 0.32 -1.66
CA GLY A 800 22.81 0.13 -1.75
C GLY A 800 23.67 1.40 -1.68
N LEU A 801 23.10 2.61 -1.65
CA LEU A 801 23.91 3.84 -1.59
C LEU A 801 24.73 3.98 -0.30
N SER A 802 24.31 3.35 0.80
CA SER A 802 25.09 3.32 2.04
C SER A 802 26.34 2.45 1.94
N SER A 803 26.36 1.44 1.04
CA SER A 803 27.57 0.64 0.83
C SER A 803 28.67 1.49 0.21
N PHE A 804 28.34 2.38 -0.73
CA PHE A 804 29.32 3.29 -1.35
C PHE A 804 30.06 4.16 -0.33
N ASP A 805 29.36 4.68 0.68
CA ASP A 805 29.99 5.50 1.71
C ASP A 805 30.92 4.67 2.60
N ARG A 806 30.47 3.46 2.97
CA ARG A 806 31.30 2.53 3.74
C ARG A 806 32.53 2.13 2.93
N ASP A 807 32.36 1.81 1.66
CA ASP A 807 33.43 1.39 0.75
C ASP A 807 34.44 2.52 0.58
N GLU A 808 33.96 3.76 0.40
CA GLU A 808 34.80 4.95 0.35
C GLU A 808 35.58 5.16 1.66
N THR A 809 34.93 5.01 2.82
CA THR A 809 35.62 5.05 4.12
C THR A 809 36.70 3.97 4.22
N ALA A 810 36.39 2.74 3.78
CA ALA A 810 37.35 1.63 3.77
C ALA A 810 38.50 1.86 2.77
N ARG A 811 38.26 2.50 1.62
CA ARG A 811 39.31 2.95 0.68
C ARG A 811 40.29 3.92 1.33
N ARG A 812 39.76 4.92 2.05
CA ARG A 812 40.58 5.90 2.78
C ARG A 812 41.34 5.24 3.92
N ALA A 813 40.68 4.36 4.68
CA ALA A 813 41.32 3.59 5.73
C ALA A 813 42.44 2.68 5.20
N LEU A 814 42.23 2.00 4.07
CA LEU A 814 43.26 1.17 3.43
C LEU A 814 44.52 1.98 3.08
N ASN A 815 44.36 3.19 2.55
CA ASN A 815 45.49 4.09 2.30
C ASN A 815 46.23 4.45 3.62
N GLN A 816 45.53 4.68 4.72
CA GLN A 816 46.15 4.89 6.03
C GLN A 816 46.85 3.62 6.55
N ILE A 817 46.24 2.45 6.36
CA ILE A 817 46.80 1.15 6.76
C ILE A 817 48.12 0.90 6.03
N PHE A 818 48.21 1.17 4.73
CA PHE A 818 49.48 1.06 4.00
C PHE A 818 50.56 1.93 4.63
N LEU A 819 50.25 3.20 4.92
CA LEU A 819 51.21 4.13 5.50
C LEU A 819 51.65 3.71 6.92
N LEU A 820 50.70 3.26 7.75
CA LEU A 820 50.97 2.71 9.07
C LEU A 820 51.86 1.47 9.00
N ARG A 821 51.63 0.58 8.04
CA ARG A 821 52.44 -0.65 7.88
C ARG A 821 53.82 -0.37 7.29
N ILE A 822 53.95 0.58 6.36
CA ILE A 822 55.25 1.05 5.86
C ILE A 822 56.06 1.65 7.01
N TRP A 823 55.42 2.50 7.84
CA TRP A 823 56.04 3.03 9.05
C TRP A 823 56.51 1.93 9.98
N GLN A 824 55.63 0.98 10.28
CA GLN A 824 55.91 -0.13 11.18
C GLN A 824 57.10 -0.98 10.70
N ALA A 825 57.16 -1.29 9.40
CA ALA A 825 58.25 -2.03 8.79
C ALA A 825 59.60 -1.31 8.91
N ARG A 826 59.61 0.03 8.93
CA ARG A 826 60.82 0.85 9.07
C ARG A 826 61.23 1.13 10.52
N HIS A 827 60.33 0.92 11.49
CA HIS A 827 60.54 1.27 12.90
C HIS A 827 60.50 0.03 13.81
N GLU A 828 61.22 -1.03 13.42
CA GLU A 828 61.39 -2.26 14.21
C GLU A 828 60.06 -2.94 14.63
N GLY A 829 59.01 -2.77 13.82
CA GLY A 829 57.71 -3.33 14.09
C GLY A 829 56.79 -2.48 14.97
N LYS A 830 57.21 -1.27 15.38
CA LYS A 830 56.39 -0.36 16.19
C LYS A 830 55.53 0.56 15.34
N LEU A 831 54.25 0.64 15.67
CA LEU A 831 53.32 1.64 15.12
C LEU A 831 53.56 3.04 15.74
N PRO A 832 53.21 4.14 15.03
CA PRO A 832 53.35 5.48 15.59
C PRO A 832 52.35 5.71 16.72
N GLN A 833 52.62 6.67 17.61
CA GLN A 833 51.69 7.00 18.70
C GLN A 833 50.51 7.86 18.22
N SER A 834 50.69 8.54 17.08
CA SER A 834 49.68 9.41 16.47
C SER A 834 49.74 9.39 14.94
N LEU A 835 48.61 9.65 14.27
CA LEU A 835 48.60 9.82 12.81
C LEU A 835 49.37 11.08 12.35
N LEU A 836 49.65 12.02 13.26
CA LEU A 836 50.46 13.22 12.95
C LEU A 836 51.92 12.86 12.69
N GLU A 837 52.47 11.85 13.37
CA GLU A 837 53.83 11.36 13.14
C GLU A 837 54.02 10.78 11.74
N LEU A 838 52.98 10.20 11.14
CA LEU A 838 53.02 9.75 9.74
C LEU A 838 53.15 10.92 8.76
N ARG A 839 52.61 12.09 9.11
CA ARG A 839 52.66 13.27 8.25
C ARG A 839 54.04 13.93 8.26
N SER A 840 54.68 14.00 9.43
CA SER A 840 56.00 14.62 9.58
C SER A 840 57.14 13.79 8.99
N SER A 841 56.89 12.51 8.74
CA SER A 841 57.93 11.54 8.39
C SER A 841 57.74 10.88 7.03
N ARG A 842 56.76 11.34 6.25
CA ARG A 842 56.52 10.83 4.90
C ARG A 842 57.76 11.09 4.05
N PRO A 843 58.42 10.03 3.54
CA PRO A 843 59.40 10.23 2.49
C PRO A 843 58.68 10.79 1.26
N ASP A 844 59.35 11.68 0.52
CA ASP A 844 58.98 11.98 -0.85
C ASP A 844 59.07 10.68 -1.66
N LEU A 845 57.97 9.94 -1.73
CA LEU A 845 57.94 8.62 -2.34
C LEU A 845 58.22 8.67 -3.85
N ASP A 846 58.17 9.84 -4.50
CA ASP A 846 58.50 10.01 -5.91
C ASP A 846 58.99 11.44 -6.27
N GLY A 847 59.45 12.25 -5.30
CA GLY A 847 59.86 13.65 -5.53
C GLY A 847 58.73 14.61 -5.95
N GLU A 848 57.52 14.10 -6.17
CA GLU A 848 56.29 14.89 -6.24
C GLU A 848 55.87 15.22 -4.80
N PRO A 849 55.90 16.50 -4.38
CA PRO A 849 55.39 16.88 -3.07
C PRO A 849 53.96 16.37 -2.99
N PHE A 850 53.66 15.58 -1.96
CA PHE A 850 52.36 14.96 -1.75
C PHE A 850 51.25 16.04 -1.82
N ARG A 851 50.71 16.28 -3.03
CA ARG A 851 49.52 17.07 -3.29
C ARG A 851 48.28 16.23 -2.95
N GLY A 852 48.38 15.44 -1.89
CA GLY A 852 47.23 14.77 -1.34
C GLY A 852 46.20 15.83 -1.03
N ASP A 853 45.04 15.63 -1.61
CA ASP A 853 43.88 16.50 -1.69
C ASP A 853 43.31 16.84 -0.30
N GLY A 854 44.00 16.48 0.79
CA GLY A 854 43.54 16.43 2.18
C GLY A 854 42.48 15.34 2.41
N VAL A 855 41.64 15.10 1.41
CA VAL A 855 40.40 14.32 1.48
C VAL A 855 40.65 12.85 1.84
N ALA A 856 41.73 12.23 1.35
CA ALA A 856 42.05 10.82 1.62
C ALA A 856 42.47 10.54 3.08
N GLU A 857 42.75 11.59 3.86
CA GLU A 857 43.13 11.49 5.28
C GLU A 857 41.97 11.80 6.22
N LEU A 858 40.86 12.29 5.68
CA LEU A 858 39.67 12.64 6.44
C LEU A 858 38.68 11.49 6.41
N ASP A 859 38.17 11.16 7.59
CA ASP A 859 36.97 10.38 7.77
C ASP A 859 35.83 11.00 6.97
N LEU A 860 35.12 10.16 6.21
CA LEU A 860 34.04 10.61 5.34
C LEU A 860 32.93 11.26 6.15
N TYR A 861 32.56 10.70 7.30
CA TYR A 861 31.36 11.10 8.03
C TYR A 861 31.55 12.37 8.86
N THR A 862 32.74 12.56 9.44
CA THR A 862 33.02 13.75 10.26
C THR A 862 33.80 14.84 9.54
N SER A 863 34.39 14.54 8.37
CA SER A 863 35.39 15.40 7.71
C SER A 863 36.58 15.77 8.61
N LYS A 864 36.82 14.99 9.67
CA LYS A 864 37.98 15.08 10.57
C LYS A 864 38.96 13.95 10.25
N PRO A 865 40.20 13.99 10.74
CA PRO A 865 41.10 12.84 10.63
C PRO A 865 40.47 11.58 11.24
N PHE A 866 40.83 10.41 10.72
CA PHE A 866 40.45 9.12 11.31
C PHE A 866 40.84 9.05 12.80
N GLY A 867 40.01 8.39 13.59
CA GLY A 867 40.35 8.06 14.97
C GLY A 867 41.46 7.02 15.00
N TYR A 868 42.43 7.19 15.90
CA TYR A 868 43.57 6.29 16.05
C TYR A 868 43.99 6.20 17.51
N ILE A 869 43.73 5.06 18.14
CA ILE A 869 43.91 4.86 19.58
C ILE A 869 44.48 3.47 19.89
N PRO A 870 45.18 3.28 21.02
CA PRO A 870 45.52 1.94 21.49
C PRO A 870 44.24 1.18 21.89
N SER A 871 44.19 -0.12 21.60
CA SER A 871 43.08 -0.96 22.02
C SER A 871 43.04 -1.13 23.55
N GLN A 872 41.82 -1.29 24.08
CA GLN A 872 41.57 -1.66 25.47
C GLN A 872 41.21 -3.15 25.62
N GLY A 873 41.53 -3.99 24.62
CA GLY A 873 41.18 -5.41 24.61
C GLY A 873 39.74 -5.70 24.17
N GLN A 874 39.12 -4.81 23.40
CA GLN A 874 37.79 -5.01 22.84
C GLN A 874 37.72 -6.29 21.98
N HIS A 875 36.52 -6.86 21.83
CA HIS A 875 36.28 -7.98 20.92
C HIS A 875 35.72 -7.43 19.61
N LEU A 876 36.57 -7.33 18.59
CA LEU A 876 36.25 -6.71 17.31
C LEU A 876 36.43 -7.68 16.14
N LEU A 877 35.91 -7.31 14.97
CA LEU A 877 36.17 -8.03 13.73
C LEU A 877 37.67 -7.91 13.39
N PRO A 878 38.35 -9.00 13.00
CA PRO A 878 39.77 -8.93 12.68
C PRO A 878 40.01 -8.13 11.39
N LEU A 879 41.24 -7.63 11.23
CA LEU A 879 41.64 -6.85 10.06
C LEU A 879 41.29 -7.58 8.76
N GLY A 880 40.61 -6.88 7.86
CA GLY A 880 40.17 -7.43 6.59
C GLY A 880 38.81 -8.15 6.64
N SER A 881 38.19 -8.33 7.81
CA SER A 881 36.80 -8.84 7.91
C SER A 881 35.79 -7.72 7.62
N TYR A 882 35.97 -7.09 6.46
CA TYR A 882 35.11 -6.04 5.96
C TYR A 882 34.01 -6.69 5.11
N GLU A 883 32.97 -7.18 5.79
CA GLU A 883 31.83 -7.81 5.14
C GLU A 883 30.74 -6.77 4.83
N PRO A 884 29.98 -6.94 3.73
CA PRO A 884 28.72 -6.22 3.55
C PRO A 884 27.85 -6.55 4.76
N ILE A 885 27.56 -5.56 5.60
CA ILE A 885 26.73 -5.77 6.80
C ILE A 885 25.33 -6.12 6.32
N GLY A 886 25.06 -7.42 6.23
CA GLY A 886 23.74 -7.97 6.00
C GLY A 886 22.91 -7.94 7.29
N PRO A 887 21.60 -8.21 7.20
CA PRO A 887 20.73 -8.34 8.37
C PRO A 887 21.08 -9.55 9.25
N ASP A 888 21.88 -10.49 8.74
CA ASP A 888 22.33 -11.64 9.51
C ASP A 888 23.36 -11.20 10.56
N ARG A 889 23.03 -11.50 11.82
CA ARG A 889 23.83 -11.13 13.00
C ARG A 889 25.28 -11.58 12.76
N VAL A 890 26.22 -10.64 12.88
CA VAL A 890 27.63 -10.96 13.07
C VAL A 890 27.70 -11.97 14.22
N SER A 891 28.02 -13.23 13.92
CA SER A 891 28.12 -14.25 14.95
C SER A 891 29.22 -13.81 15.92
N PHE A 892 28.91 -13.71 17.22
CA PHE A 892 29.90 -13.36 18.26
C PHE A 892 31.17 -14.22 18.16
N GLU A 893 31.07 -15.43 17.61
CA GLU A 893 32.17 -16.36 17.31
C GLU A 893 33.27 -15.80 16.39
N ARG A 894 32.99 -14.78 15.58
CA ARG A 894 33.97 -14.15 14.67
C ARG A 894 34.78 -13.04 15.32
N LEU A 895 34.34 -12.52 16.48
CA LEU A 895 35.05 -11.46 17.17
C LEU A 895 36.36 -12.01 17.76
N ARG A 896 37.42 -11.21 17.71
CA ARG A 896 38.74 -11.53 18.26
C ARG A 896 39.14 -10.42 19.22
N SER A 897 39.87 -10.79 20.28
CA SER A 897 40.42 -9.79 21.21
C SER A 897 41.47 -8.95 20.51
N THR A 898 41.48 -7.64 20.78
CA THR A 898 42.40 -6.68 20.17
C THR A 898 43.46 -6.15 21.15
N ALA A 899 43.72 -6.84 22.27
CA ALA A 899 44.57 -6.36 23.38
C ALA A 899 45.97 -5.83 22.99
N ASP A 900 46.52 -6.27 21.84
CA ASP A 900 47.84 -5.84 21.32
C ASP A 900 47.74 -5.06 20.00
N CYS A 901 46.60 -4.40 19.75
CA CYS A 901 46.35 -3.65 18.52
C CYS A 901 46.24 -2.16 18.77
N TRP A 902 46.60 -1.38 17.75
CA TRP A 902 46.08 -0.03 17.54
C TRP A 902 44.80 -0.11 16.72
N LEU A 903 43.82 0.72 17.06
CA LEU A 903 42.53 0.77 16.40
C LEU A 903 42.49 2.04 15.54
N LEU A 904 42.53 1.86 14.22
CA LEU A 904 42.14 2.90 13.26
C LEU A 904 40.64 2.80 13.08
N TYR A 905 39.89 3.91 13.22
CA TYR A 905 38.44 3.86 13.05
C TYR A 905 37.88 5.13 12.41
N SER A 906 36.74 4.94 11.76
CA SER A 906 35.83 6.00 11.34
C SER A 906 34.62 5.98 12.26
N VAL A 907 34.09 7.17 12.56
CA VAL A 907 32.93 7.40 13.43
C VAL A 907 31.65 6.72 12.90
N GLY A 908 31.68 6.19 11.68
CA GLY A 908 30.54 5.53 11.08
C GLY A 908 29.44 6.51 10.69
N PRO A 909 28.35 6.01 10.10
CA PRO A 909 27.35 6.85 9.48
C PRO A 909 26.50 7.60 10.53
N ASP A 910 26.29 7.07 11.74
CA ASP A 910 25.53 7.76 12.80
C ASP A 910 26.23 9.02 13.34
N ALA A 911 27.48 9.24 12.94
CA ALA A 911 28.32 10.35 13.34
C ALA A 911 28.50 10.44 14.87
N ILE A 912 28.30 9.32 15.59
CA ILE A 912 28.52 9.19 17.02
C ILE A 912 29.89 8.52 17.23
N ASP A 913 30.82 9.25 17.84
CA ASP A 913 32.16 8.74 18.11
C ASP A 913 32.14 7.80 19.31
N ASP A 914 32.02 6.50 19.01
CA ASP A 914 32.06 5.42 19.99
C ASP A 914 33.49 5.07 20.43
N ARG A 915 34.50 5.77 19.90
CA ARG A 915 35.93 5.57 20.19
C ARG A 915 36.38 4.12 20.03
N ALA A 916 36.00 3.51 18.93
CA ALA A 916 36.25 2.11 18.57
C ALA A 916 35.77 1.08 19.62
N MET A 917 34.75 1.41 20.42
CA MET A 917 34.22 0.47 21.42
C MET A 917 33.34 -0.62 20.81
N ARG A 918 32.70 -0.35 19.66
CA ARG A 918 31.77 -1.26 18.99
C ARG A 918 31.88 -1.13 17.48
N ASN A 919 31.83 -2.26 16.77
CA ASN A 919 31.72 -2.25 15.32
C ASN A 919 30.35 -1.78 14.87
N LEU A 920 30.30 -1.19 13.68
CA LEU A 920 29.09 -0.87 12.96
C LEU A 920 28.13 -2.07 12.91
N ASP A 921 26.91 -1.87 13.40
CA ASP A 921 25.88 -2.91 13.41
C ASP A 921 25.00 -2.89 12.14
N TYR A 922 24.03 -3.80 12.07
CA TYR A 922 23.10 -3.90 10.94
C TYR A 922 22.16 -2.70 10.82
N SER A 923 21.95 -1.94 11.91
CA SER A 923 21.16 -0.72 11.90
C SER A 923 21.95 0.49 11.39
N GLY A 924 23.27 0.32 11.22
CA GLY A 924 24.19 1.39 10.87
C GLY A 924 24.62 2.21 12.07
N GLN A 925 24.60 1.67 13.28
CA GLN A 925 25.11 2.33 14.49
C GLN A 925 26.51 1.83 14.86
N GLY A 926 27.38 2.76 15.30
CA GLY A 926 28.74 2.49 15.75
C GLY A 926 29.84 2.73 14.72
N ASP A 927 31.08 2.46 15.12
CA ASP A 927 32.28 2.82 14.35
C ASP A 927 32.66 1.76 13.29
N ILE A 928 33.28 2.19 12.21
CA ILE A 928 33.96 1.30 11.26
C ILE A 928 35.41 1.15 11.72
N ILE A 929 35.76 -0.01 12.29
CA ILE A 929 37.02 -0.22 13.01
C ILE A 929 37.95 -1.17 12.24
N PHE A 930 39.24 -0.82 12.21
CA PHE A 930 40.31 -1.56 11.58
C PHE A 930 41.43 -1.83 12.59
N PRO A 931 41.45 -3.01 13.26
CA PRO A 931 42.47 -3.33 14.25
C PRO A 931 43.81 -3.67 13.59
N LEU A 932 44.88 -3.01 14.02
CA LEU A 932 46.24 -3.17 13.52
C LEU A 932 47.14 -3.70 14.62
N LYS A 933 47.61 -4.94 14.49
CA LYS A 933 48.54 -5.55 15.42
C LYS A 933 49.86 -4.76 15.49
N ASP A 934 50.27 -4.39 16.70
CA ASP A 934 51.57 -3.75 16.96
C ASP A 934 52.69 -4.80 17.09
N GLY A 935 53.95 -4.36 17.04
CA GLY A 935 55.12 -5.23 17.20
C GLY A 935 55.36 -6.23 16.05
N VAL A 936 54.71 -6.05 14.90
CA VAL A 936 54.89 -6.90 13.72
C VAL A 936 56.21 -6.54 13.06
N LYS A 937 57.27 -7.31 13.32
CA LYS A 937 58.58 -7.11 12.72
C LYS A 937 58.58 -7.53 11.25
N PRO A 938 59.24 -6.78 10.35
CA PRO A 938 59.46 -7.24 8.98
C PRO A 938 60.30 -8.53 9.01
N PRO A 939 60.19 -9.39 7.98
CA PRO A 939 61.08 -10.53 7.85
C PRO A 939 62.53 -10.04 7.82
N GLU A 940 63.43 -10.78 8.47
CA GLU A 940 64.86 -10.49 8.34
C GLU A 940 65.24 -10.50 6.86
N PRO A 941 66.01 -9.51 6.38
CA PRO A 941 66.45 -9.50 4.99
C PRO A 941 67.15 -10.84 4.73
N ALA A 942 66.72 -11.55 3.68
CA ALA A 942 67.36 -12.78 3.28
C ALA A 942 68.86 -12.51 3.15
N ALA A 943 69.69 -13.25 3.89
CA ALA A 943 71.13 -13.09 3.83
C ALA A 943 71.58 -13.15 2.36
N PRO A 944 72.37 -12.18 1.88
CA PRO A 944 72.65 -11.97 0.46
C PRO A 944 73.33 -13.17 -0.22
#